data_AF-A0A941S1G6-F1
#
_entry.id   AF-A0A941S1G6-F1
#
_cell.length_a   1.000
_cell.length_b   1.000
_cell.length_c   1.000
_cell.angle_alpha   90.00
_cell.angle_beta   90.00
_cell.angle_gamma   90.00
#
_symmetry.space_group_name_H-M   'P 1'
#
loop_
_entity.id
_entity.type
_entity.pdbx_description
1 polymer ?
#
loop_
_entity_poly.entity_id
_entity_poly.type
_entity_poly.pdbx_seq_one_letter_code
_entity_poly.pdbx_strand_id
1 'polypeptide(L)'
;MLLRPWLADLLGRMAFTTRFRRKRRTSTRLRRRGHSKSGFGAFSLQAEVLENRTLLSSAVVIADLSGNGNANDISGHGHDGTLVNGAGFGVGKFGQQAFHLNGVNQYVSVPDSSDWDLGGGPFSISVWANFDSISTRPFSACGNTLIGQDEGGGNLNKWFFSYLSDGSLGFHINSPDGGPVFLTSPDKLAVAPGSWNLLSVVYANNTFTFYENATLLGAVSTAAVIPAVNAPLTIGEVEGAGYFSGRLQSVEIYNGALSASDISQLAVSSVTWTGAAGDGKWTTAGNWSSNTLPGPDDDVIINAPNNETIQLSSASVTIKSLQALTNLEITGSSLRVTSGVSQISGTLTLSTSLLTVDGAGTSLIATGATTADGSSLAARNGGTLSLPELHSFKAYSGGIAEYSSLSAVGTGSVLDLSNVTELSGTVGWADGFGIIADQGGRLDLSGVIEITTGSAQVKADGTDSVVDFSSLTRFTATYGFQTPGATLMSANGGRLLTPNLATLGGISVSIDADTLIDLENLVSFTTSALTVDGTNVVLQNVTNVDGSSLVVRGGGALALPAVRHFAAYSGGIGESSSLSAVGAGSVLDLSNVSGLSGTTGWADSFGIIAEQGGRLDLSGVVAITTGSAQVKADGTDSVVDFSSLTQFSATYGFQTPVATLMSSNGGSLLTSNLESLDSVSLSIAADTLIDLGKLVSVTSSELIVDGTNFELQNVTRIDGSSITVRSSGRLTIPSVSSYDAGLSQDRYLLAESGGVLDLSHITSLTASATGDLTYIQAYSGGQVLLPGLASIDHNSVGVYAQDDGSRIDLSRLTTWTGSSPVSGRSSSLEAGAGSQVDVSRLTSLDAVNILLGHDSTLSTAQFQSYTFGQLIVESPNADLSGLQTITGSNVLARGAGVVVSFPQITQYDAGIYYDKYLEAVDGAVLDLTNVVTLVTSATGHSTYILAYNGGHVLLPGLASIDHNSVSVYAQDDGSQIDLSHLTAWTGSSRVSGRTSSLEAGAGSQVDVSRLTSLDAVNILLGHDSTLSTAQFHSYTFGQLIVESPNTDLSGLQTITGSNVLVRGAGVVVSFPGITQYDAGIYYDKYLEAVDGAVLDLSHITSLIPSATGHSTYIRAYSGGHVLLPGLTSIDHNSV
;
A
#
# COMPACT_ATOMS: atom_id res chain seq x y z
N MET A 1 -16.63 -23.63 3.11
CA MET A 1 -15.17 -23.85 3.26
C MET A 1 -14.82 -24.16 4.72
N LEU A 2 -14.77 -25.43 5.14
CA LEU A 2 -14.26 -25.86 6.47
C LEU A 2 -13.84 -27.35 6.44
N LEU A 3 -12.59 -27.62 6.86
CA LEU A 3 -12.03 -28.87 7.42
C LEU A 3 -12.53 -30.27 6.97
N ARG A 4 -11.73 -30.99 6.16
CA ARG A 4 -11.45 -32.45 6.32
C ARG A 4 -10.04 -32.82 5.80
N PRO A 5 -9.23 -33.57 6.56
CA PRO A 5 -8.11 -34.34 6.00
C PRO A 5 -8.05 -35.77 6.57
N TRP A 6 -8.44 -36.78 5.78
CA TRP A 6 -8.23 -38.21 6.06
C TRP A 6 -8.08 -39.00 4.75
N LEU A 7 -6.86 -39.12 4.22
CA LEU A 7 -6.53 -40.10 3.16
C LEU A 7 -5.01 -40.36 2.98
N ALA A 8 -4.16 -40.14 4.00
CA ALA A 8 -2.70 -40.05 3.79
C ALA A 8 -1.79 -40.69 4.88
N ASP A 9 -2.31 -41.53 5.79
CA ASP A 9 -1.51 -42.04 6.94
C ASP A 9 -1.17 -43.54 6.89
N LEU A 10 -0.95 -44.13 5.71
CA LEU A 10 -0.42 -45.51 5.60
C LEU A 10 0.81 -45.70 4.69
N LEU A 11 1.30 -44.65 4.00
CA LEU A 11 2.51 -44.74 3.14
C LEU A 11 3.68 -43.84 3.60
N GLY A 12 3.57 -43.21 4.78
CA GLY A 12 4.54 -42.22 5.28
C GLY A 12 5.66 -42.74 6.18
N ARG A 13 5.78 -44.06 6.43
CA ARG A 13 6.65 -44.62 7.50
C ARG A 13 8.00 -45.19 7.05
N MET A 14 8.71 -44.53 6.12
CA MET A 14 10.15 -44.74 5.91
C MET A 14 10.90 -43.45 5.50
N ALA A 15 11.37 -42.66 6.46
CA ALA A 15 12.46 -41.69 6.24
C ALA A 15 13.16 -41.27 7.55
N PHE A 16 14.49 -41.11 7.50
CA PHE A 16 15.33 -40.82 8.67
C PHE A 16 15.21 -39.39 9.20
N THR A 17 15.44 -39.25 10.51
CA THR A 17 15.40 -37.96 11.22
C THR A 17 16.65 -37.10 10.97
N THR A 18 16.46 -35.82 10.60
CA THR A 18 17.45 -34.76 10.83
C THR A 18 16.78 -33.54 11.48
N ARG A 19 17.33 -33.08 12.62
CA ARG A 19 16.79 -31.95 13.39
C ARG A 19 17.55 -30.66 13.04
N PHE A 20 16.85 -29.62 12.58
CA PHE A 20 17.34 -28.23 12.63
C PHE A 20 16.32 -27.33 13.34
N ARG A 21 16.69 -26.81 14.53
CA ARG A 21 15.91 -25.80 15.27
C ARG A 21 16.59 -24.43 15.13
N ARG A 22 15.93 -23.48 14.48
CA ARG A 22 16.41 -22.09 14.29
C ARG A 22 15.93 -21.20 15.46
N LYS A 23 16.85 -20.55 16.18
CA LYS A 23 16.53 -19.59 17.25
C LYS A 23 16.07 -18.24 16.66
N ARG A 24 14.99 -17.65 17.19
CA ARG A 24 14.71 -16.20 17.09
C ARG A 24 15.25 -15.48 18.35
N ARG A 25 15.73 -14.25 18.17
CA ARG A 25 16.08 -13.29 19.22
C ARG A 25 15.29 -12.00 18.97
N THR A 26 14.89 -11.32 20.05
CA THR A 26 14.22 -10.01 20.05
C THR A 26 15.00 -9.02 20.89
N SER A 27 15.01 -7.73 20.51
CA SER A 27 15.56 -6.65 21.34
C SER A 27 14.96 -5.26 21.02
N THR A 28 14.15 -4.77 21.95
CA THR A 28 13.99 -3.38 22.44
C THR A 28 14.62 -2.17 21.70
N ARG A 29 13.86 -1.07 21.62
CA ARG A 29 14.35 0.32 21.77
C ARG A 29 13.29 1.26 22.38
N LEU A 30 13.73 2.44 22.85
CA LEU A 30 13.02 3.29 23.83
C LEU A 30 13.45 4.77 23.65
N ARG A 31 12.55 5.78 23.62
CA ARG A 31 12.78 7.17 24.12
C ARG A 31 11.56 8.15 24.01
N ARG A 32 11.69 9.31 24.69
CA ARG A 32 10.74 10.45 24.87
C ARG A 32 11.36 11.75 24.25
N ARG A 33 10.83 13.01 24.27
CA ARG A 33 9.72 13.71 24.98
C ARG A 33 9.48 15.11 24.31
N GLY A 34 8.32 15.76 24.46
CA GLY A 34 8.26 17.26 24.49
C GLY A 34 7.02 17.98 23.90
N HIS A 35 6.69 19.16 24.43
CA HIS A 35 5.63 20.10 23.99
C HIS A 35 6.13 21.56 24.14
N SER A 36 5.59 22.53 23.36
CA SER A 36 4.81 23.70 23.88
C SER A 36 4.34 24.66 22.76
N LYS A 37 3.41 25.60 23.08
CA LYS A 37 2.82 26.64 22.20
C LYS A 37 2.74 28.00 22.91
N SER A 38 2.91 29.10 22.18
CA SER A 38 2.37 30.47 22.39
C SER A 38 2.86 31.39 21.25
N GLY A 39 2.24 32.48 20.80
CA GLY A 39 0.93 33.11 21.09
C GLY A 39 0.83 34.52 20.44
N PHE A 40 -0.25 34.76 19.68
CA PHE A 40 -0.82 36.02 19.13
C PHE A 40 -0.09 37.40 19.16
N GLY A 41 -0.11 38.10 18.01
CA GLY A 41 -0.17 39.58 17.90
C GLY A 41 -1.64 40.08 17.85
N ALA A 42 -2.02 41.29 17.41
CA ALA A 42 -1.34 42.50 16.91
C ALA A 42 -2.36 43.68 16.88
N PHE A 43 -1.93 44.94 16.71
CA PHE A 43 -2.69 46.13 16.23
C PHE A 43 -1.64 47.19 15.84
N SER A 44 -1.43 47.63 14.59
CA SER A 44 -2.29 48.25 13.56
C SER A 44 -2.67 49.71 13.82
N LEU A 45 -2.09 50.65 13.04
CA LEU A 45 -2.84 51.37 11.99
C LEU A 45 -1.91 52.06 10.97
N GLN A 46 -2.40 52.27 9.73
CA GLN A 46 -1.72 52.96 8.63
C GLN A 46 -1.85 54.50 8.70
N ALA A 47 -0.93 55.20 8.03
CA ALA A 47 -1.22 56.41 7.26
C ALA A 47 -0.23 56.54 6.08
N GLU A 48 -0.62 57.28 5.04
CA GLU A 48 -0.15 57.09 3.65
C GLU A 48 0.57 58.34 3.08
N VAL A 49 1.17 58.15 1.90
CA VAL A 49 1.52 59.12 0.82
C VAL A 49 2.75 60.05 0.88
N LEU A 50 3.37 60.13 -0.31
CA LEU A 50 3.93 61.30 -1.03
C LEU A 50 5.46 61.52 -1.12
N GLU A 51 5.97 61.01 -2.25
CA GLU A 51 7.05 61.52 -3.12
C GLU A 51 8.46 61.77 -2.57
N ASN A 52 9.34 60.88 -3.03
CA ASN A 52 10.79 60.97 -2.98
C ASN A 52 11.31 62.19 -3.79
N ARG A 53 11.86 63.20 -3.10
CA ARG A 53 12.82 64.15 -3.68
C ARG A 53 14.11 64.11 -2.87
N THR A 54 15.20 63.83 -3.58
CA THR A 54 16.56 63.83 -3.05
C THR A 54 16.97 65.20 -2.53
N LEU A 55 17.14 65.29 -1.21
CA LEU A 55 18.02 66.27 -0.57
C LEU A 55 19.24 65.51 -0.03
N LEU A 56 20.27 65.39 -0.88
CA LEU A 56 21.61 65.12 -0.35
C LEU A 56 22.02 66.34 0.45
N SER A 57 22.37 66.13 1.72
CA SER A 57 22.94 67.16 2.58
C SER A 57 24.19 67.76 1.94
N SER A 58 24.36 69.08 1.99
CA SER A 58 25.55 69.75 1.46
C SER A 58 26.72 69.77 2.46
N ALA A 59 26.56 69.15 3.63
CA ALA A 59 27.58 69.05 4.66
C ALA A 59 28.54 67.90 4.32
N VAL A 60 29.84 68.19 4.23
CA VAL A 60 30.90 67.18 4.05
C VAL A 60 31.63 67.03 5.37
N VAL A 61 31.89 65.78 5.80
CA VAL A 61 32.75 65.49 6.94
C VAL A 61 34.19 65.90 6.59
N ILE A 62 34.77 66.76 7.42
CA ILE A 62 36.14 67.30 7.25
C ILE A 62 37.11 66.77 8.30
N ALA A 63 36.61 66.15 9.37
CA ALA A 63 37.40 65.34 10.29
C ALA A 63 36.50 64.24 10.88
N ASP A 64 36.97 63.00 10.91
CA ASP A 64 36.33 61.87 11.60
C ASP A 64 37.40 61.14 12.41
N LEU A 65 37.48 61.47 13.70
CA LEU A 65 38.30 60.74 14.66
C LEU A 65 37.43 59.69 15.35
N SER A 66 37.20 58.60 14.61
CA SER A 66 36.36 57.47 15.04
C SER A 66 36.87 56.73 16.28
N GLY A 67 38.14 56.89 16.70
CA GLY A 67 38.67 56.32 17.95
C GLY A 67 38.85 54.79 17.97
N ASN A 68 38.82 54.16 16.79
CA ASN A 68 38.83 52.70 16.58
C ASN A 68 40.23 52.05 16.84
N GLY A 69 40.78 52.27 18.04
CA GLY A 69 42.09 51.73 18.47
C GLY A 69 43.31 52.52 17.97
N ASN A 70 43.07 53.64 17.30
CA ASN A 70 44.04 54.64 16.89
C ASN A 70 43.37 56.03 16.93
N ALA A 71 44.16 57.07 16.69
CA ALA A 71 43.70 58.47 16.67
C ALA A 71 43.71 59.08 15.26
N ASN A 72 43.68 58.24 14.23
CA ASN A 72 43.76 58.70 12.85
C ASN A 72 42.42 59.31 12.40
N ASP A 73 42.50 60.24 11.46
CA ASP A 73 41.34 60.81 10.78
C ASP A 73 40.94 59.93 9.57
N ILE A 74 39.68 59.50 9.53
CA ILE A 74 39.16 58.67 8.43
C ILE A 74 38.28 59.44 7.43
N SER A 75 38.10 60.76 7.61
CA SER A 75 37.40 61.61 6.64
C SER A 75 38.14 61.73 5.29
N GLY A 76 39.45 61.43 5.29
CA GLY A 76 40.33 61.57 4.13
C GLY A 76 41.03 62.92 4.02
N HIS A 77 40.85 63.82 5.00
CA HIS A 77 41.49 65.13 5.05
C HIS A 77 42.88 65.11 5.71
N GLY A 78 43.18 64.08 6.52
CA GLY A 78 44.52 63.82 7.07
C GLY A 78 44.78 64.47 8.43
N HIS A 79 43.72 64.78 9.18
CA HIS A 79 43.78 65.42 10.48
C HIS A 79 44.05 64.42 11.63
N ASP A 80 45.13 63.65 11.48
CA ASP A 80 45.52 62.62 12.44
C ASP A 80 45.84 63.21 13.82
N GLY A 81 45.17 62.69 14.85
CA GLY A 81 45.38 63.05 16.25
C GLY A 81 46.49 62.26 16.94
N THR A 82 46.95 62.78 18.08
CA THR A 82 47.93 62.14 18.97
C THR A 82 47.35 62.01 20.38
N LEU A 83 47.50 60.83 20.99
CA LEU A 83 47.08 60.55 22.37
C LEU A 83 48.02 61.23 23.37
N VAL A 84 47.50 62.08 24.25
CA VAL A 84 48.29 62.86 25.21
C VAL A 84 48.16 62.30 26.63
N ASN A 85 49.24 62.38 27.42
CA ASN A 85 49.32 61.97 28.83
C ASN A 85 48.86 60.51 29.11
N GLY A 86 49.03 59.62 28.13
CA GLY A 86 48.65 58.21 28.25
C GLY A 86 47.15 57.95 28.09
N ALA A 87 46.41 58.83 27.40
CA ALA A 87 45.08 58.52 26.88
C ALA A 87 45.10 57.17 26.13
N GLY A 88 44.03 56.39 26.27
CA GLY A 88 43.97 55.01 25.76
C GLY A 88 42.68 54.72 25.01
N PHE A 89 42.35 53.43 24.91
CA PHE A 89 41.15 52.94 24.25
C PHE A 89 40.32 52.02 25.16
N GLY A 90 39.00 52.16 25.08
CA GLY A 90 38.02 51.31 25.76
C GLY A 90 36.98 50.75 24.78
N VAL A 91 35.94 50.08 25.31
CA VAL A 91 34.85 49.53 24.50
C VAL A 91 33.96 50.65 23.96
N GLY A 92 33.79 50.71 22.63
CA GLY A 92 32.98 51.69 21.90
C GLY A 92 31.47 51.37 21.84
N LYS A 93 30.72 52.27 21.20
CA LYS A 93 29.27 52.19 20.94
C LYS A 93 28.92 51.08 19.95
N PHE A 94 29.74 50.91 18.91
CA PHE A 94 29.47 50.03 17.77
C PHE A 94 30.25 48.69 17.82
N GLY A 95 30.90 48.39 18.95
CA GLY A 95 31.67 47.16 19.18
C GLY A 95 33.16 47.28 18.87
N GLN A 96 33.58 48.28 18.10
CA GLN A 96 34.99 48.68 17.96
C GLN A 96 35.48 49.40 19.25
N GLN A 97 36.74 49.81 19.23
CA GLN A 97 37.33 50.60 20.31
C GLN A 97 36.92 52.09 20.21
N ALA A 98 36.99 52.79 21.34
CA ALA A 98 36.73 54.23 21.46
C ALA A 98 37.80 54.88 22.34
N PHE A 99 38.09 56.17 22.17
CA PHE A 99 39.02 56.89 23.04
C PHE A 99 38.58 56.79 24.50
N HIS A 100 39.49 56.55 25.44
CA HIS A 100 39.20 56.49 26.88
C HIS A 100 40.07 57.49 27.64
N LEU A 101 39.42 58.44 28.31
CA LEU A 101 40.02 59.62 28.93
C LEU A 101 39.69 59.69 30.43
N ASN A 102 40.70 59.98 31.25
CA ASN A 102 40.61 59.89 32.72
C ASN A 102 39.90 61.05 33.43
N GLY A 103 39.54 62.15 32.75
CA GLY A 103 38.95 63.35 33.37
C GLY A 103 39.91 64.20 34.21
N VAL A 104 41.22 63.99 34.09
CA VAL A 104 42.26 64.68 34.89
C VAL A 104 43.28 65.40 34.01
N ASN A 105 43.81 64.73 32.98
CA ASN A 105 44.86 65.29 32.11
C ASN A 105 44.99 64.62 30.73
N GLN A 106 44.12 63.65 30.40
CA GLN A 106 44.20 62.86 29.16
C GLN A 106 43.24 63.38 28.10
N TYR A 107 43.73 63.47 26.86
CA TYR A 107 42.99 63.97 25.70
C TYR A 107 43.65 63.51 24.39
N VAL A 108 43.00 63.79 23.26
CA VAL A 108 43.60 63.66 21.91
C VAL A 108 43.89 65.06 21.39
N SER A 109 45.08 65.27 20.83
CA SER A 109 45.50 66.55 20.23
C SER A 109 45.69 66.40 18.73
N VAL A 110 45.02 67.23 17.95
CA VAL A 110 45.07 67.26 16.48
C VAL A 110 45.79 68.55 16.04
N PRO A 111 46.81 68.48 15.16
CA PRO A 111 47.59 69.66 14.74
C PRO A 111 46.73 70.71 14.03
N ASP A 112 46.96 71.99 14.33
CA ASP A 112 46.15 73.14 13.87
C ASP A 112 45.96 73.23 12.33
N SER A 113 44.77 73.65 11.91
CA SER A 113 44.28 73.70 10.52
C SER A 113 43.20 74.77 10.34
N SER A 114 43.13 75.38 9.15
CA SER A 114 42.06 76.32 8.79
C SER A 114 40.67 75.65 8.65
N ASP A 115 40.60 74.32 8.62
CA ASP A 115 39.33 73.60 8.47
C ASP A 115 38.39 73.77 9.67
N TRP A 116 38.92 74.19 10.83
CA TRP A 116 38.14 74.55 12.03
C TRP A 116 38.25 76.05 12.39
N ASP A 117 38.52 76.91 11.41
CA ASP A 117 38.19 78.34 11.48
C ASP A 117 36.66 78.54 11.35
N LEU A 118 35.91 78.04 12.33
CA LEU A 118 34.44 77.86 12.29
C LEU A 118 33.63 79.16 12.11
N GLY A 119 34.27 80.33 12.14
CA GLY A 119 33.63 81.63 11.84
C GLY A 119 33.30 81.86 10.36
N GLY A 120 33.82 81.04 9.44
CA GLY A 120 33.70 81.25 8.00
C GLY A 120 32.39 80.80 7.33
N GLY A 121 31.59 79.95 7.98
CA GLY A 121 30.41 79.34 7.35
C GLY A 121 29.56 78.48 8.30
N PRO A 122 28.53 77.79 7.79
CA PRO A 122 27.81 76.79 8.57
C PRO A 122 28.71 75.58 8.87
N PHE A 123 28.51 74.95 10.03
CA PHE A 123 29.23 73.74 10.41
C PHE A 123 28.36 72.85 11.29
N SER A 124 28.79 71.61 11.49
CA SER A 124 28.21 70.73 12.51
C SER A 124 29.31 69.95 13.22
N ILE A 125 29.08 69.65 14.49
CA ILE A 125 29.93 68.77 15.30
C ILE A 125 29.03 67.68 15.88
N SER A 126 29.42 66.42 15.73
CA SER A 126 28.72 65.25 16.27
C SER A 126 29.71 64.37 17.03
N VAL A 127 29.32 63.88 18.20
CA VAL A 127 30.17 63.04 19.05
C VAL A 127 29.34 61.98 19.75
N TRP A 128 29.70 60.70 19.62
CA TRP A 128 29.22 59.68 20.57
C TRP A 128 30.01 59.79 21.88
N ALA A 129 29.32 59.98 23.00
CA ALA A 129 29.92 60.18 24.31
C ALA A 129 29.33 59.22 25.37
N ASN A 130 30.20 58.66 26.22
CA ASN A 130 29.84 57.80 27.34
C ASN A 130 30.65 58.16 28.58
N PHE A 131 30.02 58.86 29.51
CA PHE A 131 30.66 59.45 30.69
C PHE A 131 30.95 58.36 31.74
N ASP A 132 32.20 58.25 32.20
CA ASP A 132 32.53 57.49 33.42
C ASP A 132 32.15 58.31 34.67
N SER A 133 32.25 59.64 34.59
CA SER A 133 31.70 60.58 35.58
C SER A 133 31.35 61.93 34.94
N ILE A 134 30.40 62.65 35.54
CA ILE A 134 30.00 64.01 35.09
C ILE A 134 30.49 65.02 36.13
N SER A 135 31.39 65.89 35.72
CA SER A 135 31.95 66.98 36.53
C SER A 135 30.89 68.01 36.86
N THR A 136 30.78 68.36 38.15
CA THR A 136 29.86 69.39 38.67
C THR A 136 30.40 70.82 38.51
N ARG A 137 31.48 71.01 37.74
CA ARG A 137 32.01 72.34 37.42
C ARG A 137 31.02 73.11 36.53
N PRO A 138 30.84 74.43 36.75
CA PRO A 138 30.01 75.26 35.88
C PRO A 138 30.65 75.41 34.49
N PHE A 139 29.86 75.81 33.50
CA PHE A 139 30.30 75.99 32.12
C PHE A 139 31.50 76.96 31.99
N SER A 140 31.49 78.06 32.75
CA SER A 140 32.59 79.04 32.84
C SER A 140 33.87 78.50 33.50
N ALA A 141 33.89 77.23 33.88
CA ALA A 141 35.06 76.51 34.37
C ALA A 141 35.26 75.19 33.60
N CYS A 142 34.82 75.12 32.35
CA CYS A 142 35.14 74.07 31.38
C CYS A 142 34.77 72.64 31.84
N GLY A 143 33.56 72.47 32.39
CA GLY A 143 33.03 71.16 32.76
C GLY A 143 32.72 70.28 31.53
N ASN A 144 33.21 69.04 31.54
CA ASN A 144 32.97 67.98 30.54
C ASN A 144 33.04 68.45 29.07
N THR A 145 34.17 69.05 28.69
CA THR A 145 34.48 69.35 27.29
C THR A 145 34.50 68.08 26.44
N LEU A 146 33.82 68.12 25.29
CA LEU A 146 33.82 67.06 24.29
C LEU A 146 34.93 67.32 23.27
N ILE A 147 34.99 68.55 22.75
CA ILE A 147 35.96 69.01 21.77
C ILE A 147 36.09 70.55 21.84
N GLY A 148 37.27 71.09 21.58
CA GLY A 148 37.50 72.52 21.55
C GLY A 148 38.84 72.92 20.97
N GLN A 149 39.06 74.23 20.94
CA GLN A 149 40.28 74.86 20.45
C GLN A 149 40.50 76.12 21.29
N ASP A 150 41.66 76.29 21.94
CA ASP A 150 41.93 77.46 22.78
C ASP A 150 43.40 77.89 22.83
N GLU A 151 43.62 79.21 22.91
CA GLU A 151 44.94 79.82 23.14
C GLU A 151 45.31 79.92 24.64
N GLY A 152 44.60 79.24 25.53
CA GLY A 152 44.74 79.29 26.99
C GLY A 152 43.60 80.03 27.71
N GLY A 153 43.57 79.93 29.03
CA GLY A 153 42.50 80.48 29.88
C GLY A 153 42.35 82.02 29.85
N GLY A 154 41.13 82.50 30.15
CA GLY A 154 40.79 83.93 30.18
C GLY A 154 40.36 84.51 28.83
N ASN A 155 40.57 85.82 28.59
CA ASN A 155 40.12 86.55 27.40
C ASN A 155 41.04 86.34 26.17
N LEU A 156 41.28 85.08 25.79
CA LEU A 156 42.03 84.66 24.60
C LEU A 156 41.11 83.97 23.59
N ASN A 157 41.53 83.84 22.33
CA ASN A 157 40.67 83.20 21.32
C ASN A 157 40.41 81.74 21.69
N LYS A 158 39.14 81.35 21.67
CA LYS A 158 38.71 79.96 21.85
C LYS A 158 37.28 79.72 21.40
N TRP A 159 37.01 78.46 21.13
CA TRP A 159 35.67 77.89 21.11
C TRP A 159 35.71 76.47 21.68
N PHE A 160 34.63 76.01 22.32
CA PHE A 160 34.52 74.60 22.73
C PHE A 160 33.07 74.14 22.90
N PHE A 161 32.86 72.84 22.72
CA PHE A 161 31.59 72.15 22.88
C PHE A 161 31.65 71.22 24.11
N SER A 162 30.66 71.32 25.01
CA SER A 162 30.62 70.65 26.31
C SER A 162 29.24 70.10 26.63
N TYR A 163 29.20 69.06 27.47
CA TYR A 163 27.98 68.65 28.17
C TYR A 163 27.99 69.16 29.61
N LEU A 164 26.92 69.83 30.05
CA LEU A 164 26.90 70.54 31.34
C LEU A 164 26.22 69.72 32.44
N SER A 165 26.63 69.94 33.69
CA SER A 165 26.14 69.19 34.86
C SER A 165 24.65 69.39 35.18
N ASP A 166 23.98 70.32 34.49
CA ASP A 166 22.54 70.55 34.59
C ASP A 166 21.72 69.88 33.47
N GLY A 167 22.37 69.15 32.56
CA GLY A 167 21.74 68.45 31.44
C GLY A 167 21.62 69.25 30.14
N SER A 168 22.27 70.41 30.03
CA SER A 168 22.32 71.18 28.78
C SER A 168 23.58 70.90 27.96
N LEU A 169 23.46 70.99 26.63
CA LEU A 169 24.61 71.06 25.72
C LEU A 169 25.08 72.51 25.59
N GLY A 170 26.38 72.75 25.71
CA GLY A 170 26.96 74.08 25.73
C GLY A 170 27.98 74.31 24.61
N PHE A 171 27.87 75.43 23.90
CA PHE A 171 28.91 75.92 22.97
C PHE A 171 29.45 77.27 23.45
N HIS A 172 30.76 77.35 23.68
CA HIS A 172 31.43 78.57 24.14
C HIS A 172 32.16 79.25 22.99
N ILE A 173 32.14 80.58 22.99
CA ILE A 173 32.93 81.44 22.09
C ILE A 173 33.56 82.53 22.95
N ASN A 174 34.84 82.82 22.77
CA ASN A 174 35.47 83.96 23.44
C ASN A 174 36.66 84.49 22.64
N SER A 175 36.82 85.81 22.63
CA SER A 175 37.93 86.53 21.98
C SER A 175 38.32 87.75 22.81
N PRO A 176 39.54 88.31 22.64
CA PRO A 176 39.98 89.50 23.37
C PRO A 176 39.03 90.70 23.27
N ASP A 177 38.44 90.92 22.10
CA ASP A 177 37.57 92.07 21.80
C ASP A 177 36.08 91.79 22.04
N GLY A 178 35.62 90.54 21.91
CA GLY A 178 34.22 90.15 22.09
C GLY A 178 33.86 89.73 23.51
N GLY A 179 34.83 89.24 24.28
CA GLY A 179 34.59 88.63 25.60
C GLY A 179 33.84 87.29 25.54
N PRO A 180 33.50 86.73 26.71
CA PRO A 180 32.99 85.36 26.80
C PRO A 180 31.49 85.25 26.52
N VAL A 181 31.14 84.39 25.58
CA VAL A 181 29.76 84.06 25.18
C VAL A 181 29.49 82.59 25.48
N PHE A 182 28.51 82.33 26.34
CA PHE A 182 28.11 80.97 26.73
C PHE A 182 26.73 80.68 26.15
N LEU A 183 26.64 79.77 25.18
CA LEU A 183 25.39 79.32 24.57
C LEU A 183 25.04 77.95 25.14
N THR A 184 23.81 77.74 25.57
CA THR A 184 23.33 76.47 26.12
C THR A 184 22.01 76.06 25.49
N SER A 185 21.79 74.77 25.25
CA SER A 185 20.51 74.25 24.77
C SER A 185 19.34 74.72 25.66
N PRO A 186 18.22 75.22 25.08
CA PRO A 186 17.05 75.62 25.84
C PRO A 186 16.46 74.49 26.68
N ASP A 187 16.33 73.31 26.09
CA ASP A 187 15.89 72.09 26.75
C ASP A 187 17.10 71.28 27.26
N LYS A 188 16.82 70.42 28.24
CA LYS A 188 17.83 69.66 28.98
C LYS A 188 17.45 68.19 29.04
N LEU A 189 18.39 67.32 28.74
CA LEU A 189 18.24 65.88 28.82
C LEU A 189 19.41 65.31 29.64
N ALA A 190 19.08 64.48 30.63
CA ALA A 190 20.04 64.05 31.63
C ALA A 190 20.70 62.71 31.21
N VAL A 191 21.94 62.78 30.73
CA VAL A 191 22.72 61.57 30.44
C VAL A 191 23.10 60.85 31.73
N ALA A 192 22.94 59.52 31.75
CA ALA A 192 23.41 58.67 32.84
C ALA A 192 24.86 58.22 32.58
N PRO A 193 25.78 58.31 33.56
CA PRO A 193 27.12 57.71 33.45
C PRO A 193 27.04 56.23 33.05
N GLY A 194 27.96 55.79 32.18
CA GLY A 194 27.96 54.47 31.56
C GLY A 194 27.10 54.33 30.30
N SER A 195 26.25 55.30 29.96
CA SER A 195 25.39 55.28 28.78
C SER A 195 26.01 56.03 27.59
N TRP A 196 25.87 55.49 26.38
CA TRP A 196 26.29 56.16 25.14
C TRP A 196 25.20 57.09 24.63
N ASN A 197 25.55 58.33 24.29
CA ASN A 197 24.65 59.32 23.70
C ASN A 197 25.34 60.01 22.51
N LEU A 198 24.59 60.22 21.42
CA LEU A 198 25.04 61.06 20.30
C LEU A 198 24.74 62.52 20.63
N LEU A 199 25.77 63.32 20.83
CA LEU A 199 25.68 64.73 21.19
C LEU A 199 26.11 65.57 19.98
N SER A 200 25.20 66.41 19.46
CA SER A 200 25.44 67.19 18.24
C SER A 200 25.09 68.66 18.41
N VAL A 201 25.86 69.52 17.74
CA VAL A 201 25.58 70.94 17.56
C VAL A 201 25.70 71.31 16.09
N VAL A 202 24.71 72.01 15.57
CA VAL A 202 24.64 72.51 14.19
C VAL A 202 24.60 74.02 14.19
N TYR A 203 25.51 74.66 13.48
CA TYR A 203 25.55 76.10 13.28
C TYR A 203 25.14 76.47 11.86
N ALA A 204 24.10 77.29 11.73
CA ALA A 204 23.69 77.92 10.47
C ALA A 204 23.00 79.26 10.75
N ASN A 205 23.19 80.25 9.88
CA ASN A 205 22.47 81.53 9.94
C ASN A 205 22.49 82.16 11.36
N ASN A 206 23.69 82.29 11.94
CA ASN A 206 23.91 82.85 13.29
C ASN A 206 23.18 82.08 14.42
N THR A 207 22.79 80.83 14.19
CA THR A 207 21.98 80.02 15.11
C THR A 207 22.61 78.67 15.36
N PHE A 208 22.81 78.34 16.64
CA PHE A 208 23.26 77.05 17.14
C PHE A 208 22.04 76.20 17.50
N THR A 209 21.93 75.01 16.92
CA THR A 209 20.84 74.05 17.16
C THR A 209 21.44 72.80 17.79
N PHE A 210 20.89 72.35 18.91
CA PHE A 210 21.46 71.26 19.72
C PHE A 210 20.60 70.02 19.65
N TYR A 211 21.24 68.85 19.55
CA TYR A 211 20.56 67.55 19.50
C TYR A 211 21.24 66.54 20.43
N GLU A 212 20.43 65.68 21.03
CA GLU A 212 20.88 64.49 21.77
C GLU A 212 20.11 63.28 21.28
N ASN A 213 20.80 62.22 20.83
CA ASN A 213 20.20 60.99 20.31
C ASN A 213 19.10 61.27 19.24
N ALA A 214 19.41 62.16 18.29
CA ALA A 214 18.50 62.72 17.28
C ALA A 214 17.27 63.51 17.80
N THR A 215 17.13 63.68 19.12
CA THR A 215 16.12 64.56 19.72
C THR A 215 16.61 66.00 19.75
N LEU A 216 15.81 66.93 19.22
CA LEU A 216 16.10 68.37 19.26
C LEU A 216 15.98 68.90 20.71
N LEU A 217 17.04 69.53 21.22
CA LEU A 217 17.07 70.24 22.51
C LEU A 217 16.86 71.76 22.38
N GLY A 218 16.49 72.22 21.18
CA GLY A 218 16.24 73.63 20.86
C GLY A 218 17.42 74.34 20.21
N ALA A 219 17.26 75.65 20.00
CA ALA A 219 18.23 76.49 19.29
C ALA A 219 18.43 77.86 19.96
N VAL A 220 19.63 78.44 19.78
CA VAL A 220 20.04 79.74 20.31
C VAL A 220 20.77 80.54 19.23
N SER A 221 20.35 81.78 18.99
CA SER A 221 21.00 82.68 18.03
C SER A 221 21.93 83.68 18.72
N THR A 222 23.07 83.98 18.09
CA THR A 222 24.02 85.00 18.56
C THR A 222 24.66 85.75 17.39
N ALA A 223 25.04 87.01 17.61
CA ALA A 223 25.85 87.78 16.66
C ALA A 223 27.37 87.71 16.96
N ALA A 224 27.78 86.89 17.93
CA ALA A 224 29.18 86.70 18.27
C ALA A 224 29.92 85.95 17.14
N VAL A 225 31.05 86.50 16.71
CA VAL A 225 31.92 85.87 15.72
C VAL A 225 32.80 84.83 16.42
N ILE A 226 32.83 83.61 15.90
CA ILE A 226 33.80 82.59 16.34
C ILE A 226 35.18 83.01 15.84
N PRO A 227 36.18 83.22 16.71
CA PRO A 227 37.52 83.60 16.27
C PRO A 227 38.23 82.41 15.61
N ALA A 228 39.12 82.71 14.67
CA ALA A 228 40.21 81.81 14.33
C ALA A 228 41.11 81.64 15.56
N VAL A 229 41.50 80.41 15.88
CA VAL A 229 42.27 80.06 17.08
C VAL A 229 43.59 79.45 16.62
N ASN A 230 44.73 80.07 16.97
CA ASN A 230 46.05 79.56 16.57
C ASN A 230 46.57 78.55 17.60
N ALA A 231 45.87 77.41 17.73
CA ALA A 231 46.19 76.34 18.67
C ALA A 231 45.66 74.97 18.17
N PRO A 232 46.23 73.84 18.60
CA PRO A 232 45.71 72.51 18.28
C PRO A 232 44.24 72.33 18.66
N LEU A 233 43.50 71.57 17.85
CA LEU A 233 42.18 71.08 18.19
C LEU A 233 42.32 69.95 19.23
N THR A 234 41.61 70.03 20.35
CA THR A 234 41.68 69.04 21.43
C THR A 234 40.34 68.34 21.65
N ILE A 235 40.38 67.00 21.71
CA ILE A 235 39.24 66.13 21.99
C ILE A 235 39.31 65.72 23.45
N GLY A 236 38.31 66.12 24.22
CA GLY A 236 38.18 65.85 25.65
C GLY A 236 38.99 66.78 26.57
N GLU A 237 39.46 67.94 26.10
CA GLU A 237 40.20 68.93 26.88
C GLU A 237 39.88 70.37 26.44
N VAL A 238 40.11 71.35 27.32
CA VAL A 238 40.27 72.79 26.97
C VAL A 238 40.93 73.56 28.13
N GLU A 239 41.68 74.62 27.83
CA GLU A 239 42.39 75.54 28.75
C GLU A 239 43.42 74.90 29.69
N GLY A 240 43.82 73.64 29.46
CA GLY A 240 44.56 72.82 30.43
C GLY A 240 43.77 72.52 31.72
N ALA A 241 42.47 72.78 31.73
CA ALA A 241 41.65 72.83 32.94
C ALA A 241 40.31 72.11 32.84
N GLY A 242 39.68 72.05 31.67
CA GLY A 242 38.52 71.20 31.40
C GLY A 242 38.97 69.86 30.84
N TYR A 243 38.40 68.76 31.33
CA TYR A 243 38.76 67.40 30.90
C TYR A 243 37.53 66.49 30.86
N PHE A 244 37.48 65.57 29.89
CA PHE A 244 36.45 64.56 29.76
C PHE A 244 36.77 63.30 30.57
N SER A 245 35.81 62.81 31.35
CA SER A 245 35.90 61.55 32.10
C SER A 245 35.00 60.51 31.46
N GLY A 246 35.57 59.61 30.65
CA GLY A 246 34.80 58.58 29.94
C GLY A 246 35.33 58.22 28.57
N ARG A 247 34.45 57.67 27.73
CA ARG A 247 34.73 57.21 26.37
C ARG A 247 34.08 58.10 25.30
N LEU A 248 34.82 58.37 24.22
CA LEU A 248 34.38 59.14 23.04
C LEU A 248 34.63 58.33 21.76
N GLN A 249 33.66 58.28 20.86
CA GLN A 249 33.74 57.59 19.55
C GLN A 249 33.10 58.48 18.46
N SER A 250 33.52 58.30 17.20
CA SER A 250 32.98 59.05 16.04
C SER A 250 32.89 60.55 16.33
N VAL A 251 34.06 61.16 16.59
CA VAL A 251 34.20 62.59 16.80
C VAL A 251 34.31 63.24 15.43
N GLU A 252 33.19 63.78 14.95
CA GLU A 252 33.02 64.24 13.58
C GLU A 252 32.81 65.75 13.50
N ILE A 253 33.51 66.41 12.58
CA ILE A 253 33.28 67.81 12.20
C ILE A 253 32.86 67.86 10.73
N TYR A 254 31.83 68.66 10.44
CA TYR A 254 31.28 68.87 9.11
C TYR A 254 31.38 70.34 8.70
N ASN A 255 31.77 70.61 7.46
CA ASN A 255 31.84 71.97 6.88
C ASN A 255 30.49 72.53 6.40
N GLY A 256 29.40 72.02 6.97
CA GLY A 256 28.04 72.42 6.66
C GLY A 256 27.06 72.04 7.76
N ALA A 257 25.82 72.52 7.63
CA ALA A 257 24.77 72.27 8.59
C ALA A 257 24.05 70.95 8.30
N LEU A 258 24.18 69.97 9.21
CA LEU A 258 23.43 68.71 9.16
C LEU A 258 21.94 68.95 9.37
N SER A 259 21.12 68.28 8.59
CA SER A 259 19.68 68.23 8.76
C SER A 259 19.29 67.31 9.93
N ALA A 260 18.08 67.47 10.47
CA ALA A 260 17.55 66.57 11.49
C ALA A 260 17.49 65.10 10.99
N SER A 261 17.31 64.88 9.68
CA SER A 261 17.40 63.57 9.04
C SER A 261 18.83 63.02 9.01
N ASP A 262 19.85 63.85 8.76
CA ASP A 262 21.26 63.40 8.79
C ASP A 262 21.64 63.00 10.22
N ILE A 263 21.27 63.80 11.23
CA ILE A 263 21.50 63.48 12.65
C ILE A 263 20.72 62.22 13.06
N SER A 264 19.54 62.01 12.49
CA SER A 264 18.81 60.75 12.66
C SER A 264 19.55 59.56 12.05
N GLN A 265 20.14 59.71 10.86
CA GLN A 265 20.95 58.67 10.21
C GLN A 265 22.23 58.34 10.98
N LEU A 266 22.91 59.33 11.57
CA LEU A 266 24.04 59.11 12.50
C LEU A 266 23.62 58.32 13.77
N ALA A 267 22.32 58.14 14.01
CA ALA A 267 21.76 57.31 15.07
C ALA A 267 21.22 55.93 14.61
N VAL A 268 21.20 55.59 13.31
CA VAL A 268 20.73 54.28 12.80
C VAL A 268 21.89 53.42 12.28
N SER A 269 21.82 52.09 12.44
CA SER A 269 22.78 51.12 11.90
C SER A 269 22.34 50.57 10.53
N SER A 270 22.74 51.22 9.44
CA SER A 270 22.67 50.63 8.08
C SER A 270 23.87 49.73 7.81
N VAL A 271 23.66 48.53 7.27
CA VAL A 271 24.74 47.59 6.92
C VAL A 271 24.83 47.43 5.41
N THR A 272 25.97 47.84 4.84
CA THR A 272 26.16 47.93 3.38
C THR A 272 27.16 46.88 2.88
N TRP A 273 26.88 46.28 1.71
CA TRP A 273 27.80 45.39 1.01
C TRP A 273 29.02 46.16 0.50
N THR A 274 30.21 45.78 0.96
CA THR A 274 31.50 46.31 0.51
C THR A 274 32.20 45.39 -0.49
N GLY A 275 31.85 44.09 -0.51
CA GLY A 275 32.54 43.07 -1.30
C GLY A 275 34.01 42.86 -0.91
N ALA A 276 34.46 43.37 0.24
CA ALA A 276 35.90 43.47 0.56
C ALA A 276 36.59 42.12 0.84
N ALA A 277 35.85 41.02 1.07
CA ALA A 277 36.42 39.68 1.10
C ALA A 277 36.51 39.01 -0.28
N GLY A 278 35.84 39.56 -1.30
CA GLY A 278 36.00 39.19 -2.72
C GLY A 278 35.50 37.78 -3.10
N ASP A 279 34.61 37.18 -2.30
CA ASP A 279 34.10 35.82 -2.50
C ASP A 279 32.62 35.74 -2.91
N GLY A 280 31.93 36.88 -3.05
CA GLY A 280 30.52 36.98 -3.41
C GLY A 280 29.51 36.46 -2.39
N LYS A 281 29.92 36.06 -1.17
CA LYS A 281 29.03 35.35 -0.23
C LYS A 281 28.43 36.27 0.83
N TRP A 282 27.10 36.24 0.94
CA TRP A 282 26.35 36.91 2.01
C TRP A 282 26.88 36.53 3.40
N THR A 283 27.23 35.25 3.57
CA THR A 283 27.65 34.67 4.85
C THR A 283 29.11 34.98 5.26
N THR A 284 29.85 35.73 4.45
CA THR A 284 31.22 36.17 4.78
C THR A 284 31.18 37.58 5.39
N ALA A 285 31.42 37.68 6.71
CA ALA A 285 31.32 38.92 7.47
C ALA A 285 32.18 40.09 6.91
N GLY A 286 33.33 39.77 6.31
CA GLY A 286 34.21 40.76 5.68
C GLY A 286 33.67 41.42 4.41
N ASN A 287 32.51 41.00 3.89
CA ASN A 287 31.83 41.69 2.79
C ASN A 287 30.86 42.79 3.25
N TRP A 288 30.74 43.04 4.56
CA TRP A 288 29.79 43.99 5.12
C TRP A 288 30.49 45.14 5.86
N SER A 289 29.91 46.35 5.81
CA SER A 289 30.49 47.58 6.38
C SER A 289 30.73 47.50 7.90
N SER A 290 29.94 46.72 8.63
CA SER A 290 30.12 46.46 10.07
C SER A 290 31.17 45.40 10.39
N ASN A 291 31.68 44.68 9.38
CA ASN A 291 32.46 43.43 9.52
C ASN A 291 31.73 42.35 10.35
N THR A 292 30.39 42.38 10.33
CA THR A 292 29.48 41.39 10.91
C THR A 292 28.38 41.04 9.89
N LEU A 293 27.69 39.92 10.08
CA LEU A 293 26.53 39.60 9.25
C LEU A 293 25.32 40.48 9.64
N PRO A 294 24.52 40.97 8.68
CA PRO A 294 23.28 41.67 8.97
C PRO A 294 22.30 40.83 9.81
N GLY A 295 21.67 41.47 10.79
CA GLY A 295 20.67 40.90 11.67
C GLY A 295 19.30 41.61 11.60
N PRO A 296 18.34 41.21 12.47
CA PRO A 296 16.93 41.61 12.34
C PRO A 296 16.63 43.11 12.42
N ASP A 297 17.50 43.89 13.04
CA ASP A 297 17.35 45.34 13.21
C ASP A 297 18.03 46.16 12.09
N ASP A 298 18.83 45.51 11.23
CA ASP A 298 19.67 46.18 10.24
C ASP A 298 18.91 46.46 8.93
N ASP A 299 19.01 47.69 8.45
CA ASP A 299 18.63 48.07 7.09
C ASP A 299 19.79 47.72 6.13
N VAL A 300 19.56 46.80 5.21
CA VAL A 300 20.60 46.20 4.37
C VAL A 300 20.64 46.84 2.99
N ILE A 301 21.82 47.29 2.57
CA ILE A 301 22.05 47.88 1.23
C ILE A 301 23.07 47.04 0.47
N ILE A 302 22.70 46.56 -0.72
CA ILE A 302 23.59 45.81 -1.61
C ILE A 302 23.71 46.58 -2.93
N ASN A 303 24.88 47.19 -3.14
CA ASN A 303 25.23 47.95 -4.33
C ASN A 303 26.63 47.56 -4.81
N ALA A 304 26.81 46.28 -5.14
CA ALA A 304 28.13 45.75 -5.50
C ALA A 304 28.62 46.31 -6.86
N PRO A 305 29.91 46.63 -7.01
CA PRO A 305 30.45 47.05 -8.29
C PRO A 305 30.47 45.89 -9.32
N ASN A 306 30.39 46.22 -10.60
CA ASN A 306 30.57 45.29 -11.75
C ASN A 306 29.55 44.14 -11.90
N ASN A 307 28.32 44.28 -11.40
CA ASN A 307 27.27 43.24 -11.46
C ASN A 307 27.67 41.90 -10.80
N GLU A 308 28.40 41.97 -9.68
CA GLU A 308 28.63 40.80 -8.81
C GLU A 308 27.28 40.15 -8.44
N THR A 309 27.24 38.81 -8.41
CA THR A 309 26.06 38.05 -7.96
C THR A 309 26.29 37.61 -6.52
N ILE A 310 25.47 38.10 -5.61
CA ILE A 310 25.62 37.86 -4.18
C ILE A 310 24.94 36.54 -3.83
N GLN A 311 25.68 35.62 -3.21
CA GLN A 311 25.23 34.26 -2.92
C GLN A 311 24.86 34.09 -1.44
N LEU A 312 23.60 33.73 -1.20
CA LEU A 312 23.09 33.29 0.11
C LEU A 312 22.83 31.78 0.04
N SER A 313 23.75 30.99 0.62
CA SER A 313 23.74 29.53 0.56
C SER A 313 23.74 28.88 1.94
N SER A 314 22.89 27.86 2.16
CA SER A 314 22.76 27.08 3.40
C SER A 314 22.62 27.91 4.69
N ALA A 315 21.85 29.01 4.65
CA ALA A 315 21.71 29.94 5.78
C ALA A 315 20.26 30.38 6.04
N SER A 316 20.01 30.94 7.23
CA SER A 316 18.76 31.61 7.57
C SER A 316 19.06 33.04 8.02
N VAL A 317 18.52 34.00 7.27
CA VAL A 317 18.75 35.44 7.45
C VAL A 317 17.41 36.10 7.77
N THR A 318 17.39 36.89 8.83
CA THR A 318 16.30 37.81 9.14
C THR A 318 16.89 39.19 9.28
N ILE A 319 16.33 40.15 8.54
CA ILE A 319 16.78 41.54 8.46
C ILE A 319 15.57 42.48 8.54
N LYS A 320 15.82 43.77 8.74
CA LYS A 320 14.76 44.77 8.78
C LYS A 320 14.23 45.01 7.38
N SER A 321 15.05 45.61 6.51
CA SER A 321 14.76 45.94 5.11
C SER A 321 15.93 45.56 4.18
N LEU A 322 15.68 45.46 2.88
CA LEU A 322 16.69 45.16 1.84
C LEU A 322 16.57 46.08 0.63
N GLN A 323 17.64 46.77 0.28
CA GLN A 323 17.78 47.54 -0.97
C GLN A 323 18.92 46.94 -1.80
N ALA A 324 18.59 46.06 -2.75
CA ALA A 324 19.55 45.35 -3.59
C ALA A 324 19.50 45.83 -5.06
N LEU A 325 20.57 46.50 -5.50
CA LEU A 325 20.73 46.97 -6.88
C LEU A 325 21.43 45.93 -7.78
N THR A 326 22.06 44.92 -7.19
CA THR A 326 22.79 43.85 -7.90
C THR A 326 22.11 42.50 -7.79
N ASN A 327 22.59 41.52 -8.56
CA ASN A 327 22.02 40.19 -8.62
C ASN A 327 22.13 39.48 -7.26
N LEU A 328 21.07 38.75 -6.88
CA LEU A 328 20.98 37.99 -5.64
C LEU A 328 20.58 36.54 -5.95
N GLU A 329 21.43 35.60 -5.55
CA GLU A 329 21.21 34.16 -5.65
C GLU A 329 20.97 33.60 -4.25
N ILE A 330 19.81 32.97 -4.02
CA ILE A 330 19.44 32.33 -2.76
C ILE A 330 19.22 30.85 -3.03
N THR A 331 20.08 30.00 -2.46
CA THR A 331 20.08 28.55 -2.72
C THR A 331 20.07 27.78 -1.40
N GLY A 332 19.08 26.89 -1.21
CA GLY A 332 18.90 26.11 0.02
C GLY A 332 18.85 26.96 1.30
N SER A 333 18.32 28.18 1.22
CA SER A 333 18.41 29.19 2.30
C SER A 333 17.07 29.87 2.58
N SER A 334 17.00 30.62 3.67
CA SER A 334 15.84 31.47 3.98
C SER A 334 16.24 32.93 4.18
N LEU A 335 15.45 33.84 3.62
CA LEU A 335 15.56 35.29 3.79
C LEU A 335 14.21 35.85 4.24
N ARG A 336 14.20 36.54 5.38
CA ARG A 336 13.02 37.21 5.94
C ARG A 336 13.27 38.70 6.13
N VAL A 337 12.45 39.53 5.50
CA VAL A 337 12.37 40.98 5.79
C VAL A 337 11.22 41.23 6.77
N THR A 338 11.40 42.19 7.68
CA THR A 338 10.51 42.37 8.85
C THR A 338 9.95 43.78 9.03
N SER A 339 10.48 44.79 8.33
CA SER A 339 9.94 46.16 8.37
C SER A 339 10.32 46.99 7.15
N GLY A 340 9.45 47.92 6.78
CA GLY A 340 9.72 48.93 5.75
C GLY A 340 9.70 48.40 4.31
N VAL A 341 10.14 49.25 3.38
CA VAL A 341 10.15 48.97 1.94
C VAL A 341 11.48 48.34 1.54
N SER A 342 11.41 47.17 0.95
CA SER A 342 12.53 46.45 0.33
C SER A 342 12.36 46.39 -1.18
N GLN A 343 13.47 46.49 -1.91
CA GLN A 343 13.49 46.37 -3.37
C GLN A 343 14.69 45.55 -3.83
N ILE A 344 14.46 44.65 -4.80
CA ILE A 344 15.51 43.92 -5.52
C ILE A 344 15.41 44.32 -7.00
N SER A 345 16.35 45.14 -7.45
CA SER A 345 16.41 45.64 -8.83
C SER A 345 17.33 44.82 -9.74
N GLY A 346 18.28 44.07 -9.16
CA GLY A 346 19.07 43.08 -9.89
C GLY A 346 18.31 41.77 -10.11
N THR A 347 18.91 40.83 -10.85
CA THR A 347 18.32 39.50 -11.07
C THR A 347 18.15 38.76 -9.75
N LEU A 348 16.98 38.16 -9.52
CA LEU A 348 16.68 37.36 -8.35
C LEU A 348 16.56 35.87 -8.72
N THR A 349 17.48 35.06 -8.23
CA THR A 349 17.46 33.60 -8.41
C THR A 349 17.18 32.94 -7.06
N LEU A 350 16.03 32.28 -6.91
CA LEU A 350 15.71 31.44 -5.77
C LEU A 350 15.71 29.96 -6.20
N SER A 351 16.50 29.13 -5.54
CA SER A 351 16.54 27.67 -5.73
C SER A 351 16.34 26.99 -4.39
N THR A 352 15.28 26.18 -4.27
CA THR A 352 14.92 25.42 -3.04
C THR A 352 15.00 26.26 -1.76
N SER A 353 14.55 27.51 -1.82
CA SER A 353 14.77 28.53 -0.77
C SER A 353 13.46 29.10 -0.26
N LEU A 354 13.47 29.80 0.88
CA LEU A 354 12.29 30.45 1.46
C LEU A 354 12.47 31.97 1.49
N LEU A 355 11.67 32.70 0.71
CA LEU A 355 11.57 34.16 0.80
C LEU A 355 10.32 34.54 1.60
N THR A 356 10.49 35.31 2.67
CA THR A 356 9.38 35.75 3.55
C THR A 356 9.37 37.27 3.72
N VAL A 357 8.22 37.88 3.49
CA VAL A 357 7.91 39.26 3.90
C VAL A 357 6.97 39.19 5.09
N ASP A 358 7.37 39.79 6.22
CA ASP A 358 6.63 39.68 7.48
C ASP A 358 6.39 41.06 8.10
N GLY A 359 5.18 41.29 8.61
CA GLY A 359 4.81 42.49 9.35
C GLY A 359 4.02 43.51 8.53
N ALA A 360 3.14 44.24 9.21
CA ALA A 360 2.22 45.19 8.60
C ALA A 360 2.98 46.40 8.04
N GLY A 361 2.78 46.68 6.74
CA GLY A 361 3.50 47.75 6.03
C GLY A 361 4.92 47.36 5.58
N THR A 362 5.37 46.14 5.85
CA THR A 362 6.58 45.59 5.24
C THR A 362 6.27 45.19 3.80
N SER A 363 7.12 45.60 2.85
CA SER A 363 6.97 45.20 1.44
C SER A 363 8.29 44.78 0.83
N LEU A 364 8.27 43.82 -0.09
CA LEU A 364 9.39 43.51 -0.98
C LEU A 364 8.89 43.40 -2.42
N ILE A 365 9.50 44.18 -3.32
CA ILE A 365 9.28 44.07 -4.77
C ILE A 365 10.58 43.66 -5.47
N ALA A 366 10.51 42.64 -6.31
CA ALA A 366 11.60 42.25 -7.20
C ALA A 366 11.32 42.75 -8.63
N THR A 367 11.95 43.86 -9.02
CA THR A 367 11.77 44.50 -10.33
C THR A 367 12.83 44.06 -11.35
N GLY A 368 13.80 43.23 -10.95
CA GLY A 368 14.71 42.54 -11.85
C GLY A 368 14.20 41.16 -12.25
N ALA A 369 14.76 40.61 -13.33
CA ALA A 369 14.40 39.28 -13.83
C ALA A 369 14.44 38.23 -12.71
N THR A 370 13.36 37.46 -12.54
CA THR A 370 13.18 36.59 -11.37
C THR A 370 12.92 35.14 -11.77
N THR A 371 13.60 34.20 -11.12
CA THR A 371 13.32 32.75 -11.19
C THR A 371 13.19 32.18 -9.79
N ALA A 372 12.15 31.38 -9.52
CA ALA A 372 11.82 30.94 -8.16
C ALA A 372 11.56 29.42 -8.02
N ASP A 373 12.05 28.60 -8.95
CA ASP A 373 11.75 27.18 -9.00
C ASP A 373 12.19 26.43 -7.72
N GLY A 374 11.33 25.50 -7.29
CA GLY A 374 11.47 24.71 -6.08
C GLY A 374 11.40 25.49 -4.76
N SER A 375 11.20 26.80 -4.80
CA SER A 375 11.25 27.66 -3.62
C SER A 375 9.88 27.83 -2.94
N SER A 376 9.88 28.36 -1.71
CA SER A 376 8.69 28.81 -0.99
C SER A 376 8.66 30.34 -0.92
N LEU A 377 7.49 30.91 -1.17
CA LEU A 377 7.22 32.35 -1.13
C LEU A 377 6.13 32.62 -0.09
N ALA A 378 6.40 33.55 0.84
CA ALA A 378 5.51 33.81 1.96
C ALA A 378 5.32 35.31 2.24
N ALA A 379 4.08 35.75 2.28
CA ALA A 379 3.65 37.05 2.81
C ALA A 379 2.92 36.82 4.14
N ARG A 380 3.34 37.48 5.23
CA ARG A 380 2.84 37.19 6.58
C ARG A 380 2.52 38.45 7.40
N ASN A 381 1.51 38.37 8.25
CA ASN A 381 1.17 39.39 9.26
C ASN A 381 1.00 40.82 8.69
N GLY A 382 0.45 40.97 7.49
CA GLY A 382 0.28 42.26 6.81
C GLY A 382 1.42 42.66 5.85
N GLY A 383 2.39 41.78 5.60
CA GLY A 383 3.48 42.00 4.65
C GLY A 383 3.06 41.77 3.19
N THR A 384 3.72 42.46 2.24
CA THR A 384 3.47 42.34 0.79
C THR A 384 4.71 41.87 0.02
N LEU A 385 4.60 40.77 -0.72
CA LEU A 385 5.65 40.27 -1.63
C LEU A 385 5.11 40.33 -3.06
N SER A 386 5.78 41.08 -3.95
CA SER A 386 5.41 41.19 -5.38
C SER A 386 6.61 40.84 -6.27
N LEU A 387 6.41 39.91 -7.22
CA LEU A 387 7.44 39.43 -8.15
C LEU A 387 6.97 39.64 -9.61
N PRO A 388 6.84 40.90 -10.10
CA PRO A 388 6.28 41.20 -11.41
C PRO A 388 7.02 40.55 -12.60
N GLU A 389 8.31 40.26 -12.45
CA GLU A 389 9.15 39.63 -13.49
C GLU A 389 9.22 38.09 -13.37
N LEU A 390 8.38 37.46 -12.53
CA LEU A 390 8.23 36.00 -12.48
C LEU A 390 7.06 35.57 -13.37
N HIS A 391 7.36 34.83 -14.44
CA HIS A 391 6.35 34.42 -15.44
C HIS A 391 5.93 32.95 -15.39
N SER A 392 6.73 32.10 -14.74
CA SER A 392 6.48 30.67 -14.56
C SER A 392 6.97 30.24 -13.19
N PHE A 393 6.30 29.27 -12.57
CA PHE A 393 6.74 28.69 -11.30
C PHE A 393 6.65 27.17 -11.33
N LYS A 394 7.75 26.49 -10.98
CA LYS A 394 7.81 25.03 -10.83
C LYS A 394 8.04 24.62 -9.38
N ALA A 395 7.14 23.81 -8.83
CA ALA A 395 7.26 23.22 -7.49
C ALA A 395 8.43 22.22 -7.37
N TYR A 396 8.93 22.02 -6.14
CA TYR A 396 10.11 21.18 -5.86
C TYR A 396 9.85 19.68 -6.04
N SER A 397 10.93 18.91 -6.26
CA SER A 397 10.87 17.50 -6.69
C SER A 397 11.88 16.57 -5.98
N GLY A 398 12.28 16.87 -4.74
CA GLY A 398 13.46 16.27 -4.09
C GLY A 398 13.25 15.53 -2.77
N GLY A 399 12.14 14.82 -2.60
CA GLY A 399 11.97 13.85 -1.51
C GLY A 399 11.40 14.39 -0.19
N ILE A 400 11.24 13.47 0.76
CA ILE A 400 10.33 13.44 1.93
C ILE A 400 10.57 14.48 3.06
N ALA A 401 10.94 15.73 2.76
CA ALA A 401 11.21 16.72 3.82
C ALA A 401 10.95 18.21 3.51
N GLU A 402 11.00 18.67 2.26
CA GLU A 402 11.01 20.11 1.95
C GLU A 402 9.88 20.53 1.01
N TYR A 403 8.85 21.16 1.58
CA TYR A 403 7.66 21.66 0.89
C TYR A 403 7.96 22.99 0.18
N SER A 404 7.78 23.04 -1.15
CA SER A 404 7.58 24.31 -1.85
C SER A 404 6.14 24.80 -1.65
N SER A 405 5.96 26.09 -1.37
CA SER A 405 4.66 26.68 -1.07
C SER A 405 4.55 28.15 -1.49
N LEU A 406 3.39 28.55 -1.97
CA LEU A 406 3.00 29.94 -2.18
C LEU A 406 1.99 30.29 -1.09
N SER A 407 2.30 31.26 -0.23
CA SER A 407 1.47 31.55 0.94
C SER A 407 1.28 33.04 1.24
N ALA A 408 0.03 33.41 1.55
CA ALA A 408 -0.34 34.70 2.12
C ALA A 408 -1.13 34.44 3.42
N VAL A 409 -0.58 34.83 4.57
CA VAL A 409 -1.10 34.44 5.89
C VAL A 409 -1.25 35.63 6.83
N GLY A 410 -2.48 35.90 7.24
CA GLY A 410 -2.84 37.00 8.13
C GLY A 410 -3.37 38.22 7.38
N THR A 411 -4.16 39.03 8.09
CA THR A 411 -4.93 40.13 7.52
C THR A 411 -4.05 41.15 6.80
N GLY A 412 -4.35 41.41 5.52
CA GLY A 412 -3.61 42.35 4.70
C GLY A 412 -2.27 41.81 4.17
N SER A 413 -1.95 40.54 4.39
CA SER A 413 -0.82 39.90 3.71
C SER A 413 -1.13 39.69 2.23
N VAL A 414 -0.21 40.08 1.35
CA VAL A 414 -0.37 39.92 -0.10
C VAL A 414 0.84 39.24 -0.70
N LEU A 415 0.63 38.14 -1.42
CA LEU A 415 1.61 37.55 -2.32
C LEU A 415 1.10 37.75 -3.76
N ASP A 416 1.72 38.69 -4.47
CA ASP A 416 1.38 39.08 -5.83
C ASP A 416 2.32 38.39 -6.84
N LEU A 417 1.73 37.45 -7.57
CA LEU A 417 2.33 36.67 -8.64
C LEU A 417 1.45 36.75 -9.91
N SER A 418 0.75 37.88 -10.09
CA SER A 418 -0.25 38.10 -11.14
C SER A 418 0.27 37.91 -12.58
N ASN A 419 1.59 38.03 -12.80
CA ASN A 419 2.25 37.80 -14.08
C ASN A 419 2.71 36.34 -14.33
N VAL A 420 2.51 35.43 -13.36
CA VAL A 420 2.76 33.99 -13.55
C VAL A 420 1.64 33.39 -14.40
N THR A 421 2.00 32.78 -15.53
CA THR A 421 1.03 32.21 -16.49
C THR A 421 0.99 30.68 -16.49
N GLU A 422 2.13 30.05 -16.20
CA GLU A 422 2.29 28.60 -16.09
C GLU A 422 2.74 28.22 -14.66
N LEU A 423 1.99 27.31 -14.04
CA LEU A 423 2.33 26.73 -12.75
C LEU A 423 2.44 25.21 -12.88
N SER A 424 3.59 24.64 -12.54
CA SER A 424 3.85 23.21 -12.69
C SER A 424 4.49 22.55 -11.46
N GLY A 425 4.45 21.23 -11.39
CA GLY A 425 5.10 20.43 -10.34
C GLY A 425 5.30 18.98 -10.76
N THR A 426 6.24 18.28 -10.15
CA THR A 426 6.56 16.89 -10.54
C THR A 426 5.62 15.86 -9.93
N VAL A 427 5.45 14.76 -10.67
CA VAL A 427 4.88 13.48 -10.19
C VAL A 427 5.78 12.81 -9.16
N GLY A 428 5.28 12.59 -7.94
CA GLY A 428 6.03 12.03 -6.81
C GLY A 428 5.11 11.47 -5.72
N TRP A 429 5.61 10.53 -4.92
CA TRP A 429 4.81 9.64 -4.05
C TRP A 429 4.49 10.21 -2.65
N ALA A 430 5.02 11.37 -2.29
CA ALA A 430 4.77 12.00 -1.00
C ALA A 430 5.00 13.51 -1.09
N ASP A 431 4.14 14.24 -0.37
CA ASP A 431 4.27 15.65 0.03
C ASP A 431 4.06 16.69 -1.11
N GLY A 432 2.89 17.34 -1.07
CA GLY A 432 2.37 18.18 -2.15
C GLY A 432 2.73 19.66 -2.08
N PHE A 433 2.50 20.35 -3.21
CA PHE A 433 2.74 21.79 -3.39
C PHE A 433 1.61 22.63 -2.75
N GLY A 434 1.92 23.50 -1.79
CA GLY A 434 0.92 24.33 -1.10
C GLY A 434 0.63 25.66 -1.81
N ILE A 435 -0.64 25.97 -2.08
CA ILE A 435 -1.14 27.27 -2.57
C ILE A 435 -2.15 27.79 -1.54
N ILE A 436 -1.72 28.68 -0.65
CA ILE A 436 -2.44 28.95 0.62
C ILE A 436 -2.71 30.44 0.82
N ALA A 437 -3.99 30.79 0.95
CA ALA A 437 -4.47 32.02 1.55
C ALA A 437 -5.13 31.69 2.90
N ASP A 438 -4.64 32.29 4.00
CA ASP A 438 -5.11 31.97 5.36
C ASP A 438 -5.26 33.25 6.20
N GLN A 439 -6.28 33.31 7.06
CA GLN A 439 -6.50 34.39 8.05
C GLN A 439 -6.56 35.82 7.46
N GLY A 440 -7.14 35.99 6.26
CA GLY A 440 -7.30 37.29 5.58
C GLY A 440 -6.13 37.68 4.67
N GLY A 441 -5.35 36.69 4.21
CA GLY A 441 -4.28 36.89 3.22
C GLY A 441 -4.78 36.74 1.79
N ARG A 442 -4.20 37.51 0.85
CA ARG A 442 -4.48 37.40 -0.59
C ARG A 442 -3.28 36.84 -1.35
N LEU A 443 -3.50 35.78 -2.10
CA LEU A 443 -2.57 35.22 -3.08
C LEU A 443 -3.10 35.50 -4.48
N ASP A 444 -2.40 36.38 -5.21
CA ASP A 444 -2.76 36.75 -6.57
C ASP A 444 -2.02 35.86 -7.57
N LEU A 445 -2.75 34.94 -8.20
CA LEU A 445 -2.30 34.07 -9.30
C LEU A 445 -3.21 34.30 -10.52
N SER A 446 -3.76 35.51 -10.66
CA SER A 446 -4.82 35.84 -11.63
C SER A 446 -4.41 35.64 -13.09
N GLY A 447 -3.10 35.65 -13.40
CA GLY A 447 -2.55 35.33 -14.72
C GLY A 447 -2.39 33.84 -15.04
N VAL A 448 -2.52 32.93 -14.06
CA VAL A 448 -2.30 31.49 -14.27
C VAL A 448 -3.42 30.91 -15.14
N ILE A 449 -3.06 30.32 -16.28
CA ILE A 449 -4.03 29.76 -17.25
C ILE A 449 -4.20 28.26 -17.07
N GLU A 450 -3.12 27.57 -16.67
CA GLU A 450 -3.05 26.13 -16.52
C GLU A 450 -2.17 25.72 -15.33
N ILE A 451 -2.62 24.71 -14.58
CA ILE A 451 -1.89 24.08 -13.48
C ILE A 451 -1.68 22.60 -13.79
N THR A 452 -0.42 22.14 -13.80
CA THR A 452 -0.07 20.71 -14.00
C THR A 452 0.88 20.20 -12.91
N THR A 453 0.40 19.36 -12.00
CA THR A 453 1.20 18.89 -10.84
C THR A 453 1.08 17.37 -10.60
N GLY A 454 1.82 16.84 -9.61
CA GLY A 454 1.53 15.52 -9.01
C GLY A 454 0.48 15.63 -7.91
N SER A 455 0.82 16.33 -6.82
CA SER A 455 -0.11 16.70 -5.74
C SER A 455 0.07 18.17 -5.38
N ALA A 456 -1.04 18.90 -5.29
CA ALA A 456 -1.07 20.31 -4.88
C ALA A 456 -2.27 20.58 -3.97
N GLN A 457 -2.09 21.39 -2.93
CA GLN A 457 -3.13 21.75 -1.97
C GLN A 457 -3.47 23.22 -2.12
N VAL A 458 -4.61 23.51 -2.76
CA VAL A 458 -5.13 24.88 -2.89
C VAL A 458 -6.12 25.13 -1.76
N LYS A 459 -5.82 26.14 -0.93
CA LYS A 459 -6.62 26.47 0.26
C LYS A 459 -6.83 27.97 0.38
N ALA A 460 -8.08 28.40 0.49
CA ALA A 460 -8.47 29.70 1.00
C ALA A 460 -9.29 29.54 2.29
N ASP A 461 -8.77 29.99 3.42
CA ASP A 461 -9.38 29.76 4.74
C ASP A 461 -9.44 31.03 5.59
N GLY A 462 -10.64 31.36 6.08
CA GLY A 462 -10.92 32.54 6.87
C GLY A 462 -11.46 33.72 6.05
N THR A 463 -12.11 34.65 6.74
CA THR A 463 -12.71 35.85 6.14
C THR A 463 -11.64 36.65 5.40
N ASP A 464 -11.98 37.14 4.21
CA ASP A 464 -11.10 37.89 3.29
C ASP A 464 -9.86 37.13 2.79
N SER A 465 -9.69 35.84 3.11
CA SER A 465 -8.67 35.01 2.47
C SER A 465 -9.04 34.73 1.02
N VAL A 466 -8.16 35.05 0.07
CA VAL A 466 -8.43 34.85 -1.37
C VAL A 466 -7.24 34.22 -2.05
N VAL A 467 -7.47 33.13 -2.81
CA VAL A 467 -6.59 32.72 -3.90
C VAL A 467 -7.28 33.13 -5.20
N ASP A 468 -6.63 33.98 -5.98
CA ASP A 468 -7.17 34.48 -7.25
C ASP A 468 -6.64 33.65 -8.42
N PHE A 469 -7.52 32.95 -9.11
CA PHE A 469 -7.25 32.15 -10.30
C PHE A 469 -8.14 32.61 -11.47
N SER A 470 -8.34 33.93 -11.61
CA SER A 470 -9.28 34.51 -12.58
C SER A 470 -9.06 34.07 -14.03
N SER A 471 -7.84 33.73 -14.47
CA SER A 471 -7.55 33.23 -15.82
C SER A 471 -7.48 31.70 -15.95
N LEU A 472 -7.64 30.95 -14.85
CA LEU A 472 -7.40 29.51 -14.84
C LEU A 472 -8.49 28.77 -15.62
N THR A 473 -8.08 28.01 -16.63
CA THR A 473 -8.99 27.21 -17.48
C THR A 473 -8.89 25.71 -17.22
N ARG A 474 -7.71 25.23 -16.81
CA ARG A 474 -7.44 23.81 -16.55
C ARG A 474 -6.56 23.61 -15.33
N PHE A 475 -6.95 22.67 -14.46
CA PHE A 475 -6.09 22.15 -13.40
C PHE A 475 -6.09 20.62 -13.46
N THR A 476 -4.93 20.05 -13.77
CA THR A 476 -4.70 18.60 -13.84
C THR A 476 -3.60 18.16 -12.88
N ALA A 477 -3.89 17.12 -12.10
CA ALA A 477 -2.94 16.43 -11.23
C ALA A 477 -2.75 14.99 -11.74
N THR A 478 -1.49 14.56 -11.82
CA THR A 478 -1.14 13.21 -12.26
C THR A 478 -0.93 12.29 -11.06
N TYR A 479 -1.73 11.23 -10.98
CA TYR A 479 -1.81 10.31 -9.84
C TYR A 479 -0.47 9.65 -9.48
N GLY A 480 -0.24 9.53 -8.18
CA GLY A 480 0.77 8.66 -7.57
C GLY A 480 0.09 7.75 -6.53
N PHE A 481 0.30 6.44 -6.68
CA PHE A 481 -0.40 5.37 -5.96
C PHE A 481 -0.70 5.69 -4.47
N GLN A 482 -1.96 5.55 -4.08
CA GLN A 482 -2.46 5.58 -2.69
C GLN A 482 -2.36 6.91 -1.91
N THR A 483 -2.14 8.05 -2.56
CA THR A 483 -2.19 9.38 -1.89
C THR A 483 -3.44 10.17 -2.29
N PRO A 484 -3.96 11.07 -1.43
CA PRO A 484 -5.00 12.00 -1.86
C PRO A 484 -4.44 12.88 -2.99
N GLY A 485 -5.15 12.92 -4.11
CA GLY A 485 -4.85 13.79 -5.25
C GLY A 485 -4.84 15.27 -4.86
N ALA A 486 -4.53 16.14 -5.82
CA ALA A 486 -4.52 17.57 -5.57
C ALA A 486 -5.91 18.05 -5.08
N THR A 487 -5.96 19.08 -4.24
CA THR A 487 -7.20 19.52 -3.55
C THR A 487 -7.54 20.97 -3.87
N LEU A 488 -8.83 21.27 -3.99
CA LEU A 488 -9.39 22.62 -3.94
C LEU A 488 -10.22 22.76 -2.66
N MET A 489 -9.87 23.71 -1.80
CA MET A 489 -10.51 23.93 -0.51
C MET A 489 -10.82 25.42 -0.27
N SER A 490 -12.08 25.71 0.02
CA SER A 490 -12.54 26.98 0.59
C SER A 490 -13.12 26.67 1.99
N ALA A 491 -12.84 27.51 2.97
CA ALA A 491 -13.34 27.34 4.34
C ALA A 491 -13.47 28.68 5.08
N ASN A 492 -14.38 28.74 6.07
CA ASN A 492 -14.53 29.88 7.00
C ASN A 492 -14.64 31.27 6.31
N GLY A 493 -15.24 31.32 5.12
CA GLY A 493 -15.40 32.55 4.32
C GLY A 493 -14.25 32.87 3.34
N GLY A 494 -13.23 32.02 3.23
CA GLY A 494 -12.15 32.15 2.25
C GLY A 494 -12.61 31.77 0.83
N ARG A 495 -12.07 32.40 -0.21
CA ARG A 495 -12.58 32.31 -1.59
C ARG A 495 -11.52 31.81 -2.59
N LEU A 496 -11.92 30.90 -3.49
CA LEU A 496 -11.14 30.49 -4.65
C LEU A 496 -11.79 31.05 -5.92
N LEU A 497 -11.28 32.19 -6.40
CA LEU A 497 -11.84 32.84 -7.60
C LEU A 497 -11.43 32.05 -8.84
N THR A 498 -12.36 31.31 -9.41
CA THR A 498 -12.12 30.35 -10.52
C THR A 498 -13.07 30.50 -11.71
N PRO A 499 -13.50 31.73 -12.09
CA PRO A 499 -14.62 31.97 -13.01
C PRO A 499 -14.44 31.35 -14.41
N ASN A 500 -13.22 31.09 -14.87
CA ASN A 500 -12.94 30.51 -16.19
C ASN A 500 -12.60 29.00 -16.17
N LEU A 501 -12.70 28.34 -15.01
CA LEU A 501 -12.26 26.96 -14.82
C LEU A 501 -13.19 25.97 -15.53
N ALA A 502 -12.73 25.44 -16.66
CA ALA A 502 -13.50 24.54 -17.52
C ALA A 502 -13.14 23.05 -17.33
N THR A 503 -11.95 22.73 -16.80
CA THR A 503 -11.48 21.34 -16.69
C THR A 503 -10.73 21.07 -15.38
N LEU A 504 -11.17 20.02 -14.67
CA LEU A 504 -10.49 19.41 -13.54
C LEU A 504 -10.13 17.95 -13.85
N GLY A 505 -8.90 17.56 -13.54
CA GLY A 505 -8.42 16.18 -13.67
C GLY A 505 -7.55 15.77 -12.49
N GLY A 506 -7.85 14.66 -11.80
CA GLY A 506 -7.06 14.23 -10.63
C GLY A 506 -7.30 15.05 -9.36
N ILE A 507 -8.39 15.83 -9.28
CA ILE A 507 -8.60 16.84 -8.24
C ILE A 507 -9.69 16.40 -7.26
N SER A 508 -9.47 16.59 -5.96
CA SER A 508 -10.47 16.40 -4.91
C SER A 508 -11.08 17.75 -4.49
N VAL A 509 -12.40 17.82 -4.45
CA VAL A 509 -13.20 19.01 -4.14
C VAL A 509 -14.30 18.59 -3.16
N SER A 510 -14.48 19.38 -2.10
CA SER A 510 -15.62 19.26 -1.19
C SER A 510 -16.44 20.54 -1.26
N ILE A 511 -17.76 20.41 -1.32
CA ILE A 511 -18.72 21.51 -1.38
C ILE A 511 -19.74 21.34 -0.24
N ASP A 512 -19.77 22.33 0.64
CA ASP A 512 -20.75 22.51 1.70
C ASP A 512 -21.44 23.89 1.56
N ALA A 513 -22.22 24.30 2.57
CA ALA A 513 -22.94 25.58 2.55
C ALA A 513 -22.03 26.82 2.64
N ASP A 514 -20.78 26.68 3.11
CA ASP A 514 -19.81 27.78 3.29
C ASP A 514 -18.73 27.80 2.20
N THR A 515 -18.78 26.87 1.25
CA THR A 515 -17.81 26.72 0.16
C THR A 515 -17.97 27.80 -0.92
N LEU A 516 -16.90 28.58 -1.13
CA LEU A 516 -16.84 29.69 -2.09
C LEU A 516 -15.80 29.40 -3.19
N ILE A 517 -16.17 28.50 -4.11
CA ILE A 517 -15.39 28.10 -5.30
C ILE A 517 -16.27 28.26 -6.54
N ASP A 518 -15.79 28.98 -7.56
CA ASP A 518 -16.57 29.30 -8.76
C ASP A 518 -16.53 28.13 -9.77
N LEU A 519 -17.49 27.19 -9.67
CA LEU A 519 -17.56 25.99 -10.53
C LEU A 519 -18.60 26.08 -11.66
N GLU A 520 -19.21 27.25 -11.90
CA GLU A 520 -20.32 27.43 -12.85
C GLU A 520 -19.95 27.12 -14.32
N ASN A 521 -18.70 27.35 -14.69
CA ASN A 521 -18.19 27.14 -16.06
C ASN A 521 -17.46 25.80 -16.24
N LEU A 522 -17.52 24.89 -15.26
CA LEU A 522 -16.90 23.56 -15.33
C LEU A 522 -17.60 22.68 -16.38
N VAL A 523 -16.82 22.11 -17.30
CA VAL A 523 -17.31 21.24 -18.39
C VAL A 523 -16.86 19.78 -18.22
N SER A 524 -15.67 19.55 -17.66
CA SER A 524 -15.07 18.23 -17.50
C SER A 524 -14.47 18.06 -16.10
N PHE A 525 -14.77 16.94 -15.45
CA PHE A 525 -14.34 16.59 -14.09
C PHE A 525 -13.92 15.12 -14.04
N THR A 526 -12.73 14.79 -14.55
CA THR A 526 -12.30 13.40 -14.80
C THR A 526 -11.29 12.91 -13.76
N THR A 527 -11.27 11.61 -13.44
CA THR A 527 -10.36 10.97 -12.47
C THR A 527 -10.23 11.74 -11.14
N SER A 528 -11.33 12.38 -10.71
CA SER A 528 -11.38 13.39 -9.65
C SER A 528 -12.36 12.95 -8.55
N ALA A 529 -12.40 13.63 -7.41
CA ALA A 529 -13.30 13.30 -6.30
C ALA A 529 -14.15 14.51 -5.92
N LEU A 530 -15.47 14.44 -6.07
CA LEU A 530 -16.41 15.49 -5.66
C LEU A 530 -17.25 14.99 -4.49
N THR A 531 -17.15 15.67 -3.35
CA THR A 531 -18.05 15.49 -2.21
C THR A 531 -18.99 16.68 -2.10
N VAL A 532 -20.29 16.44 -1.96
CA VAL A 532 -21.31 17.44 -1.62
C VAL A 532 -21.90 17.10 -0.26
N ASP A 533 -21.89 18.05 0.68
CA ASP A 533 -22.26 17.83 2.09
C ASP A 533 -23.29 18.87 2.56
N GLY A 534 -24.52 18.43 2.84
CA GLY A 534 -25.59 19.26 3.41
C GLY A 534 -26.07 20.43 2.55
N THR A 535 -25.68 20.50 1.26
CA THR A 535 -26.03 21.58 0.32
C THR A 535 -26.46 21.02 -1.04
N ASN A 536 -27.09 21.84 -1.88
CA ASN A 536 -27.62 21.45 -3.19
C ASN A 536 -26.80 22.09 -4.32
N VAL A 537 -26.24 21.28 -5.19
CA VAL A 537 -25.34 21.67 -6.30
C VAL A 537 -25.89 21.15 -7.62
N VAL A 538 -25.91 22.01 -8.65
CA VAL A 538 -26.29 21.63 -10.02
C VAL A 538 -25.23 22.14 -10.98
N LEU A 539 -24.44 21.23 -11.57
CA LEU A 539 -23.39 21.58 -12.53
C LEU A 539 -23.93 21.41 -13.95
N GLN A 540 -24.64 22.42 -14.42
CA GLN A 540 -25.38 22.42 -15.70
C GLN A 540 -24.51 22.10 -16.93
N ASN A 541 -23.23 22.49 -16.89
CA ASN A 541 -22.31 22.44 -18.02
C ASN A 541 -21.42 21.18 -18.04
N VAL A 542 -21.40 20.39 -16.97
CA VAL A 542 -20.53 19.21 -16.84
C VAL A 542 -21.05 18.08 -17.73
N THR A 543 -20.26 17.70 -18.74
CA THR A 543 -20.59 16.66 -19.72
C THR A 543 -19.78 15.38 -19.54
N ASN A 544 -18.61 15.47 -18.91
CA ASN A 544 -17.71 14.34 -18.68
C ASN A 544 -17.28 14.25 -17.21
N VAL A 545 -17.46 13.07 -16.62
CA VAL A 545 -17.09 12.71 -15.24
C VAL A 545 -16.31 11.39 -15.15
N ASP A 546 -15.73 10.93 -16.26
CA ASP A 546 -15.09 9.62 -16.37
C ASP A 546 -13.93 9.45 -15.37
N GLY A 547 -13.89 8.30 -14.71
CA GLY A 547 -12.92 7.92 -13.69
C GLY A 547 -13.13 8.56 -12.32
N SER A 548 -14.14 9.42 -12.15
CA SER A 548 -14.31 10.21 -10.92
C SER A 548 -15.13 9.50 -9.84
N SER A 549 -14.91 9.88 -8.59
CA SER A 549 -15.80 9.57 -7.47
C SER A 549 -16.74 10.75 -7.18
N LEU A 550 -18.03 10.48 -7.06
CA LEU A 550 -19.09 11.43 -6.73
C LEU A 550 -19.78 10.97 -5.45
N VAL A 551 -19.70 11.77 -4.39
CA VAL A 551 -20.25 11.45 -3.07
C VAL A 551 -21.20 12.57 -2.63
N VAL A 552 -22.43 12.23 -2.27
CA VAL A 552 -23.40 13.16 -1.69
C VAL A 552 -23.77 12.70 -0.30
N ARG A 553 -23.69 13.58 0.69
CA ARG A 553 -24.01 13.28 2.09
C ARG A 553 -24.67 14.45 2.81
N GLY A 554 -25.05 14.22 4.07
CA GLY A 554 -25.57 15.26 4.96
C GLY A 554 -26.96 15.80 4.59
N GLY A 555 -27.69 15.14 3.69
CA GLY A 555 -28.97 15.64 3.16
C GLY A 555 -28.85 16.63 2.00
N GLY A 556 -27.66 16.72 1.38
CA GLY A 556 -27.42 17.54 0.19
C GLY A 556 -27.86 16.87 -1.12
N ALA A 557 -27.71 17.57 -2.25
CA ALA A 557 -28.00 17.03 -3.58
C ALA A 557 -26.94 17.43 -4.60
N LEU A 558 -26.60 16.53 -5.53
CA LEU A 558 -25.79 16.81 -6.71
C LEU A 558 -26.53 16.36 -7.97
N ALA A 559 -26.79 17.28 -8.90
CA ALA A 559 -27.37 16.96 -10.20
C ALA A 559 -26.43 17.33 -11.35
N LEU A 560 -26.26 16.40 -12.29
CA LEU A 560 -25.35 16.51 -13.44
C LEU A 560 -26.10 16.32 -14.77
N PRO A 561 -27.01 17.25 -15.15
CA PRO A 561 -28.01 17.02 -16.20
C PRO A 561 -27.44 16.93 -17.62
N ALA A 562 -26.18 17.33 -17.85
CA ALA A 562 -25.53 17.27 -19.16
C ALA A 562 -24.65 16.00 -19.35
N VAL A 563 -24.42 15.20 -18.32
CA VAL A 563 -23.68 13.92 -18.43
C VAL A 563 -24.57 12.88 -19.16
N ARG A 564 -23.96 12.08 -20.04
CA ARG A 564 -24.65 11.04 -20.83
C ARG A 564 -24.04 9.65 -20.69
N HIS A 565 -22.78 9.58 -20.28
CA HIS A 565 -22.04 8.34 -20.06
C HIS A 565 -21.15 8.51 -18.83
N PHE A 566 -20.79 7.40 -18.20
CA PHE A 566 -19.79 7.35 -17.14
C PHE A 566 -18.95 6.09 -17.32
N ALA A 567 -17.65 6.26 -17.52
CA ALA A 567 -16.66 5.20 -17.46
C ALA A 567 -15.95 5.23 -16.09
N ALA A 568 -16.07 4.16 -15.31
CA ALA A 568 -15.33 3.94 -14.07
C ALA A 568 -13.81 3.82 -14.31
N TYR A 569 -13.02 4.16 -13.30
CA TYR A 569 -11.56 4.20 -13.38
C TYR A 569 -10.95 2.83 -13.71
N SER A 570 -9.79 2.81 -14.38
CA SER A 570 -9.13 1.58 -14.84
C SER A 570 -7.60 1.69 -14.84
N GLY A 571 -7.02 2.51 -13.95
CA GLY A 571 -5.62 2.93 -14.03
C GLY A 571 -4.60 2.12 -13.20
N GLY A 572 -5.02 1.32 -12.22
CA GLY A 572 -4.08 0.48 -11.47
C GLY A 572 -4.54 0.04 -10.08
N ILE A 573 -3.87 -1.03 -9.61
CA ILE A 573 -4.19 -1.84 -8.42
C ILE A 573 -4.76 -1.09 -7.21
N GLY A 574 -6.06 -1.22 -7.01
CA GLY A 574 -6.76 -0.87 -5.77
C GLY A 574 -7.33 0.55 -5.75
N GLU A 575 -7.40 1.23 -6.90
CA GLU A 575 -8.00 2.55 -7.04
C GLU A 575 -9.45 2.40 -7.55
N SER A 576 -10.42 2.72 -6.69
CA SER A 576 -11.85 2.53 -6.94
C SER A 576 -12.57 3.86 -7.12
N SER A 577 -13.20 4.07 -8.28
CA SER A 577 -14.19 5.14 -8.45
C SER A 577 -15.50 4.76 -7.74
N SER A 578 -16.30 5.74 -7.32
CA SER A 578 -17.56 5.50 -6.60
C SER A 578 -18.64 6.51 -6.93
N LEU A 579 -19.88 6.06 -7.08
CA LEU A 579 -21.10 6.88 -7.03
C LEU A 579 -21.79 6.56 -5.71
N SER A 580 -21.93 7.56 -4.84
CA SER A 580 -22.40 7.33 -3.46
C SER A 580 -23.37 8.40 -2.98
N ALA A 581 -24.50 7.97 -2.41
CA ALA A 581 -25.45 8.82 -1.70
C ALA A 581 -25.65 8.27 -0.28
N VAL A 582 -25.27 9.04 0.75
CA VAL A 582 -25.22 8.57 2.14
C VAL A 582 -26.01 9.51 3.08
N GLY A 583 -26.96 8.94 3.81
CA GLY A 583 -27.78 9.66 4.79
C GLY A 583 -29.10 10.19 4.22
N ALA A 584 -30.09 10.34 5.09
CA ALA A 584 -31.45 10.71 4.72
C ALA A 584 -31.51 12.03 3.95
N GLY A 585 -32.14 11.99 2.78
CA GLY A 585 -32.30 13.15 1.90
C GLY A 585 -31.09 13.45 1.00
N SER A 586 -29.99 12.70 1.12
CA SER A 586 -28.84 12.85 0.22
C SER A 586 -29.18 12.31 -1.16
N VAL A 587 -29.05 13.11 -2.24
CA VAL A 587 -29.42 12.70 -3.61
C VAL A 587 -28.28 12.91 -4.61
N LEU A 588 -27.88 11.87 -5.34
CA LEU A 588 -27.02 11.96 -6.52
C LEU A 588 -27.86 11.69 -7.78
N ASP A 589 -28.11 12.71 -8.59
CA ASP A 589 -28.89 12.64 -9.83
C ASP A 589 -27.99 12.55 -11.06
N LEU A 590 -28.01 11.35 -11.64
CA LEU A 590 -27.37 10.95 -12.90
C LEU A 590 -28.42 10.35 -13.87
N SER A 591 -29.68 10.78 -13.75
CA SER A 591 -30.85 10.25 -14.50
C SER A 591 -30.70 10.29 -16.04
N ASN A 592 -29.79 11.12 -16.58
CA ASN A 592 -29.52 11.20 -18.01
C ASN A 592 -28.34 10.33 -18.49
N VAL A 593 -27.67 9.59 -17.60
CA VAL A 593 -26.59 8.66 -17.97
C VAL A 593 -27.20 7.39 -18.56
N SER A 594 -26.91 7.08 -19.83
CA SER A 594 -27.53 5.94 -20.52
C SER A 594 -26.78 4.61 -20.37
N GLY A 595 -25.55 4.62 -19.87
CA GLY A 595 -24.75 3.42 -19.68
C GLY A 595 -23.52 3.65 -18.82
N LEU A 596 -23.15 2.62 -18.04
CA LEU A 596 -21.98 2.60 -17.16
C LEU A 596 -20.96 1.57 -17.68
N SER A 597 -19.69 1.96 -17.81
CA SER A 597 -18.61 1.05 -18.21
C SER A 597 -17.35 1.19 -17.35
N GLY A 598 -16.28 0.42 -17.61
CA GLY A 598 -14.95 0.65 -17.02
C GLY A 598 -14.37 -0.51 -16.21
N THR A 599 -13.36 -0.21 -15.38
CA THR A 599 -12.63 -1.15 -14.49
C THR A 599 -12.01 -2.40 -15.15
N THR A 600 -11.20 -2.25 -16.20
CA THR A 600 -10.45 -3.39 -16.79
C THR A 600 -9.18 -3.78 -16.01
N GLY A 601 -8.95 -3.19 -14.85
CA GLY A 601 -7.73 -3.34 -14.03
C GLY A 601 -7.75 -4.54 -13.08
N TRP A 602 -6.58 -4.89 -12.55
CA TRP A 602 -6.43 -6.01 -11.62
C TRP A 602 -6.80 -5.54 -10.20
N ALA A 603 -7.82 -6.14 -9.60
CA ALA A 603 -8.37 -5.85 -8.27
C ALA A 603 -9.11 -4.50 -8.08
N ASP A 604 -9.41 -3.77 -9.16
CA ASP A 604 -10.20 -2.53 -9.09
C ASP A 604 -11.71 -2.85 -8.98
N SER A 605 -12.46 -1.97 -8.32
CA SER A 605 -13.92 -2.11 -8.15
C SER A 605 -14.62 -0.77 -8.32
N PHE A 606 -15.82 -0.77 -8.89
CA PHE A 606 -16.66 0.42 -9.03
C PHE A 606 -17.80 0.39 -8.02
N GLY A 607 -17.78 1.29 -7.03
CA GLY A 607 -18.85 1.37 -6.02
C GLY A 607 -20.07 2.12 -6.55
N ILE A 608 -21.26 1.52 -6.44
CA ILE A 608 -22.56 2.16 -6.73
C ILE A 608 -23.42 1.99 -5.46
N ILE A 609 -23.45 3.03 -4.62
CA ILE A 609 -23.81 2.88 -3.21
C ILE A 609 -24.91 3.89 -2.81
N ALA A 610 -25.99 3.38 -2.22
CA ALA A 610 -27.00 4.15 -1.51
C ALA A 610 -27.11 3.64 -0.07
N GLU A 611 -26.85 4.50 0.91
CA GLU A 611 -26.82 4.13 2.33
C GLU A 611 -27.59 5.10 3.23
N GLN A 612 -28.16 4.58 4.32
CA GLN A 612 -28.75 5.36 5.41
C GLN A 612 -29.85 6.36 4.97
N GLY A 613 -30.63 6.03 3.93
CA GLY A 613 -31.69 6.90 3.38
C GLY A 613 -31.25 7.80 2.22
N GLY A 614 -30.08 7.54 1.63
CA GLY A 614 -29.59 8.23 0.42
C GLY A 614 -30.20 7.66 -0.87
N ARG A 615 -30.37 8.51 -1.89
CA ARG A 615 -30.89 8.12 -3.21
C ARG A 615 -29.86 8.39 -4.31
N LEU A 616 -29.58 7.36 -5.10
CA LEU A 616 -28.80 7.43 -6.32
C LEU A 616 -29.74 7.23 -7.52
N ASP A 617 -29.94 8.28 -8.32
CA ASP A 617 -30.79 8.23 -9.50
C ASP A 617 -29.95 7.89 -10.74
N LEU A 618 -30.02 6.64 -11.18
CA LEU A 618 -29.41 6.12 -12.41
C LEU A 618 -30.52 5.62 -13.36
N SER A 619 -31.71 6.23 -13.28
CA SER A 619 -32.93 5.76 -13.96
C SER A 619 -32.81 5.70 -15.49
N GLY A 620 -31.89 6.45 -16.10
CA GLY A 620 -31.57 6.40 -17.52
C GLY A 620 -30.62 5.27 -17.95
N VAL A 621 -29.93 4.60 -17.03
CA VAL A 621 -28.92 3.58 -17.35
C VAL A 621 -29.60 2.36 -17.94
N VAL A 622 -29.30 2.05 -19.20
CA VAL A 622 -29.84 0.87 -19.91
C VAL A 622 -28.92 -0.34 -19.78
N ALA A 623 -27.61 -0.14 -19.69
CA ALA A 623 -26.63 -1.21 -19.55
C ALA A 623 -25.48 -0.86 -18.60
N ILE A 624 -25.02 -1.86 -17.85
CA ILE A 624 -23.77 -1.85 -17.09
C ILE A 624 -22.82 -2.87 -17.74
N THR A 625 -21.62 -2.43 -18.12
CA THR A 625 -20.61 -3.25 -18.80
C THR A 625 -19.22 -2.93 -18.25
N THR A 626 -18.91 -3.54 -17.11
CA THR A 626 -17.72 -3.24 -16.28
C THR A 626 -16.84 -4.47 -16.06
N GLY A 627 -15.63 -4.33 -15.52
CA GLY A 627 -14.92 -5.47 -14.92
C GLY A 627 -15.57 -5.91 -13.61
N SER A 628 -15.72 -4.99 -12.64
CA SER A 628 -16.37 -5.24 -11.36
C SER A 628 -17.11 -4.00 -10.86
N ALA A 629 -18.44 -4.10 -10.75
CA ALA A 629 -19.27 -3.08 -10.13
C ALA A 629 -19.97 -3.66 -8.88
N GLN A 630 -19.92 -2.92 -7.78
CA GLN A 630 -20.48 -3.28 -6.48
C GLN A 630 -21.73 -2.42 -6.24
N VAL A 631 -22.92 -2.96 -6.53
CA VAL A 631 -24.18 -2.25 -6.35
C VAL A 631 -24.77 -2.58 -4.98
N LYS A 632 -24.97 -1.56 -4.15
CA LYS A 632 -25.49 -1.71 -2.78
C LYS A 632 -26.54 -0.65 -2.46
N ALA A 633 -27.73 -1.09 -2.06
CA ALA A 633 -28.72 -0.24 -1.38
C ALA A 633 -28.97 -0.78 0.04
N ASP A 634 -28.60 0.00 1.07
CA ASP A 634 -28.56 -0.48 2.45
C ASP A 634 -29.20 0.50 3.45
N GLY A 635 -30.17 0.00 4.21
CA GLY A 635 -30.96 0.79 5.17
C GLY A 635 -32.26 1.34 4.57
N THR A 636 -33.22 1.66 5.45
CA THR A 636 -34.54 2.17 5.06
C THR A 636 -34.44 3.46 4.23
N ASP A 637 -35.27 3.55 3.19
CA ASP A 637 -35.33 4.63 2.20
C ASP A 637 -34.04 4.82 1.36
N SER A 638 -33.01 3.97 1.53
CA SER A 638 -31.87 3.93 0.62
C SER A 638 -32.30 3.37 -0.74
N VAL A 639 -32.05 4.09 -1.83
CA VAL A 639 -32.48 3.67 -3.17
C VAL A 639 -31.38 3.84 -4.21
N VAL A 640 -31.11 2.80 -5.00
CA VAL A 640 -30.47 2.93 -6.31
C VAL A 640 -31.53 2.71 -7.39
N ASP A 641 -31.79 3.73 -8.19
CA ASP A 641 -32.77 3.68 -9.27
C ASP A 641 -32.12 3.18 -10.56
N PHE A 642 -32.45 1.97 -10.99
CA PHE A 642 -32.02 1.36 -12.25
C PHE A 642 -33.23 1.06 -13.14
N SER A 643 -34.25 1.92 -13.10
CA SER A 643 -35.55 1.61 -13.69
C SER A 643 -35.53 1.38 -15.22
N SER A 644 -34.51 1.82 -15.96
CA SER A 644 -34.31 1.49 -17.39
C SER A 644 -33.29 0.38 -17.68
N LEU A 645 -32.63 -0.19 -16.66
CA LEU A 645 -31.55 -1.16 -16.83
C LEU A 645 -32.08 -2.47 -17.41
N THR A 646 -31.59 -2.89 -18.59
CA THR A 646 -31.95 -4.17 -19.21
C THR A 646 -30.86 -5.23 -19.06
N GLN A 647 -29.60 -4.83 -18.93
CA GLN A 647 -28.45 -5.75 -18.84
C GLN A 647 -27.40 -5.27 -17.84
N PHE A 648 -26.95 -6.16 -16.97
CA PHE A 648 -25.71 -6.00 -16.19
C PHE A 648 -24.79 -7.18 -16.53
N SER A 649 -23.69 -6.87 -17.23
CA SER A 649 -22.62 -7.83 -17.56
C SER A 649 -21.30 -7.36 -16.95
N ALA A 650 -20.58 -8.29 -16.33
CA ALA A 650 -19.25 -8.09 -15.78
C ALA A 650 -18.21 -8.93 -16.52
N THR A 651 -16.95 -8.48 -16.54
CA THR A 651 -15.85 -9.26 -17.14
C THR A 651 -15.08 -10.00 -16.04
N TYR A 652 -15.31 -11.30 -15.91
CA TYR A 652 -14.68 -12.12 -14.88
C TYR A 652 -13.19 -12.39 -15.16
N GLY A 653 -12.32 -12.09 -14.20
CA GLY A 653 -10.91 -12.49 -14.18
C GLY A 653 -10.56 -13.27 -12.90
N PHE A 654 -9.53 -14.12 -12.96
CA PHE A 654 -9.14 -15.04 -11.87
C PHE A 654 -8.82 -14.40 -10.49
N GLN A 655 -8.80 -13.07 -10.38
CA GLN A 655 -8.60 -12.31 -9.13
C GLN A 655 -9.42 -11.00 -9.06
N THR A 656 -10.41 -10.79 -9.92
CA THR A 656 -11.29 -9.59 -9.85
C THR A 656 -12.37 -9.79 -8.77
N PRO A 657 -12.71 -8.78 -7.96
CA PRO A 657 -13.89 -8.84 -7.11
C PRO A 657 -15.13 -9.14 -7.95
N VAL A 658 -15.96 -10.10 -7.53
CA VAL A 658 -17.19 -10.46 -8.28
C VAL A 658 -18.12 -9.25 -8.29
N ALA A 659 -18.68 -8.87 -9.44
CA ALA A 659 -19.66 -7.78 -9.50
C ALA A 659 -20.91 -8.18 -8.67
N THR A 660 -21.51 -7.26 -7.93
CA THR A 660 -22.61 -7.58 -7.00
C THR A 660 -23.86 -6.75 -7.22
N LEU A 661 -25.02 -7.36 -6.94
CA LEU A 661 -26.31 -6.69 -6.71
C LEU A 661 -26.79 -7.03 -5.29
N MET A 662 -26.80 -6.04 -4.40
CA MET A 662 -27.17 -6.20 -3.00
C MET A 662 -28.20 -5.17 -2.53
N SER A 663 -29.26 -5.66 -1.89
CA SER A 663 -30.25 -4.87 -1.17
C SER A 663 -30.42 -5.47 0.22
N SER A 664 -30.30 -4.62 1.26
CA SER A 664 -30.31 -5.03 2.67
C SER A 664 -30.90 -3.96 3.58
N ASN A 665 -31.37 -4.38 4.76
CA ASN A 665 -31.92 -3.52 5.82
C ASN A 665 -33.04 -2.58 5.35
N GLY A 666 -33.80 -2.99 4.32
CA GLY A 666 -34.87 -2.20 3.71
C GLY A 666 -34.45 -1.19 2.63
N GLY A 667 -33.20 -1.24 2.16
CA GLY A 667 -32.77 -0.50 0.96
C GLY A 667 -33.27 -1.17 -0.32
N SER A 668 -33.54 -0.41 -1.39
CA SER A 668 -34.16 -0.92 -2.62
C SER A 668 -33.32 -0.67 -3.88
N LEU A 669 -33.28 -1.67 -4.76
CA LEU A 669 -32.78 -1.55 -6.14
C LEU A 669 -33.98 -1.61 -7.09
N LEU A 670 -34.25 -0.51 -7.79
CA LEU A 670 -35.38 -0.44 -8.72
C LEU A 670 -34.95 -0.99 -10.08
N THR A 671 -35.19 -2.27 -10.34
CA THR A 671 -34.66 -3.01 -11.51
C THR A 671 -35.74 -3.51 -12.47
N SER A 672 -36.90 -2.85 -12.54
CA SER A 672 -38.12 -3.31 -13.25
C SER A 672 -38.02 -3.55 -14.76
N ASN A 673 -36.87 -3.26 -15.39
CA ASN A 673 -36.58 -3.58 -16.78
C ASN A 673 -35.44 -4.59 -16.98
N LEU A 674 -34.88 -5.16 -15.90
CA LEU A 674 -33.71 -6.04 -15.96
C LEU A 674 -34.05 -7.38 -16.59
N GLU A 675 -33.49 -7.64 -17.78
CA GLU A 675 -33.69 -8.86 -18.57
C GLU A 675 -32.53 -9.86 -18.42
N SER A 676 -31.30 -9.38 -18.17
CA SER A 676 -30.12 -10.24 -18.13
C SER A 676 -29.05 -9.85 -17.09
N LEU A 677 -28.52 -10.87 -16.43
CA LEU A 677 -27.31 -10.84 -15.61
C LEU A 677 -26.25 -11.75 -16.21
N ASP A 678 -25.01 -11.27 -16.29
CA ASP A 678 -23.86 -12.07 -16.73
C ASP A 678 -22.61 -11.77 -15.88
N SER A 679 -22.03 -12.80 -15.27
CA SER A 679 -20.92 -12.69 -14.30
C SER A 679 -21.20 -11.81 -13.06
N VAL A 680 -22.45 -11.77 -12.58
CA VAL A 680 -22.87 -11.00 -11.41
C VAL A 680 -23.24 -11.94 -10.25
N SER A 681 -22.87 -11.59 -9.02
CA SER A 681 -23.36 -12.21 -7.79
C SER A 681 -24.61 -11.47 -7.30
N LEU A 682 -25.72 -12.19 -7.16
CA LEU A 682 -27.01 -11.71 -6.72
C LEU A 682 -27.43 -12.48 -5.46
N SER A 683 -27.62 -11.75 -4.35
CA SER A 683 -28.10 -12.32 -3.09
C SER A 683 -29.53 -11.87 -2.81
N ILE A 684 -30.40 -12.84 -2.49
CA ILE A 684 -31.82 -12.65 -2.21
C ILE A 684 -32.12 -13.18 -0.81
N ALA A 685 -32.48 -12.27 0.10
CA ALA A 685 -32.90 -12.54 1.46
C ALA A 685 -34.34 -12.03 1.70
N ALA A 686 -34.88 -12.26 2.90
CA ALA A 686 -36.26 -11.88 3.24
C ALA A 686 -36.53 -10.36 3.23
N ASP A 687 -35.50 -9.53 3.34
CA ASP A 687 -35.53 -8.06 3.31
C ASP A 687 -35.06 -7.46 1.98
N THR A 688 -34.74 -8.29 0.99
CA THR A 688 -34.27 -7.86 -0.34
C THR A 688 -35.41 -7.26 -1.17
N LEU A 689 -35.25 -5.99 -1.56
CA LEU A 689 -36.21 -5.19 -2.34
C LEU A 689 -35.66 -4.94 -3.75
N ILE A 690 -35.67 -5.99 -4.57
CA ILE A 690 -35.22 -6.00 -5.97
C ILE A 690 -36.35 -6.53 -6.87
N ASP A 691 -36.68 -5.83 -7.95
CA ASP A 691 -37.67 -6.30 -8.93
C ASP A 691 -37.00 -7.10 -10.04
N LEU A 692 -37.20 -8.43 -10.02
CA LEU A 692 -36.67 -9.37 -11.01
C LEU A 692 -37.77 -9.89 -11.96
N GLY A 693 -38.94 -9.23 -12.01
CA GLY A 693 -40.11 -9.69 -12.76
C GLY A 693 -39.91 -9.85 -14.27
N LYS A 694 -38.87 -9.23 -14.84
CA LYS A 694 -38.50 -9.35 -16.26
C LYS A 694 -37.23 -10.15 -16.54
N LEU A 695 -36.58 -10.72 -15.51
CA LEU A 695 -35.30 -11.41 -15.68
C LEU A 695 -35.49 -12.69 -16.52
N VAL A 696 -34.75 -12.80 -17.63
CA VAL A 696 -34.81 -13.91 -18.60
C VAL A 696 -33.57 -14.79 -18.55
N SER A 697 -32.38 -14.24 -18.26
CA SER A 697 -31.16 -15.05 -18.13
C SER A 697 -30.21 -14.59 -17.04
N VAL A 698 -29.60 -15.56 -16.35
CA VAL A 698 -28.59 -15.35 -15.30
C VAL A 698 -27.41 -16.26 -15.60
N THR A 699 -26.40 -15.77 -16.33
CA THR A 699 -25.28 -16.59 -16.82
C THR A 699 -23.94 -16.26 -16.22
N SER A 700 -23.04 -17.25 -16.14
CA SER A 700 -21.71 -17.11 -15.55
C SER A 700 -21.70 -16.53 -14.12
N SER A 701 -22.84 -16.57 -13.42
CA SER A 701 -23.20 -15.72 -12.28
C SER A 701 -23.25 -16.52 -10.97
N GLU A 702 -23.40 -15.82 -9.85
CA GLU A 702 -23.65 -16.47 -8.56
C GLU A 702 -25.04 -16.05 -8.06
N LEU A 703 -25.90 -17.03 -7.76
CA LEU A 703 -27.24 -16.78 -7.23
C LEU A 703 -27.36 -17.38 -5.83
N ILE A 704 -27.62 -16.53 -4.85
CA ILE A 704 -27.74 -16.89 -3.44
C ILE A 704 -29.17 -16.60 -2.98
N VAL A 705 -29.84 -17.59 -2.39
CA VAL A 705 -31.14 -17.42 -1.70
C VAL A 705 -31.00 -17.83 -0.24
N ASP A 706 -31.31 -16.91 0.67
CA ASP A 706 -31.11 -17.07 2.12
C ASP A 706 -32.40 -16.79 2.89
N GLY A 707 -32.97 -17.82 3.53
CA GLY A 707 -34.09 -17.67 4.47
C GLY A 707 -35.42 -17.19 3.89
N THR A 708 -35.55 -17.19 2.56
CA THR A 708 -36.76 -16.73 1.84
C THR A 708 -37.16 -17.69 0.72
N ASN A 709 -38.41 -17.62 0.28
CA ASN A 709 -38.93 -18.36 -0.85
C ASN A 709 -39.00 -17.44 -2.08
N PHE A 710 -38.36 -17.82 -3.17
CA PHE A 710 -38.25 -17.03 -4.38
C PHE A 710 -38.46 -17.88 -5.64
N GLU A 711 -39.09 -17.30 -6.66
CA GLU A 711 -39.41 -18.00 -7.91
C GLU A 711 -39.07 -17.14 -9.13
N LEU A 712 -38.17 -17.65 -9.96
CA LEU A 712 -37.69 -16.99 -11.18
C LEU A 712 -38.52 -17.42 -12.39
N GLN A 713 -39.80 -17.01 -12.40
CA GLN A 713 -40.81 -17.39 -13.39
C GLN A 713 -40.35 -17.25 -14.85
N ASN A 714 -39.69 -16.14 -15.20
CA ASN A 714 -39.33 -15.80 -16.57
C ASN A 714 -37.90 -16.22 -16.97
N VAL A 715 -37.09 -16.74 -16.04
CA VAL A 715 -35.71 -17.13 -16.34
C VAL A 715 -35.71 -18.45 -17.12
N THR A 716 -35.19 -18.42 -18.35
CA THR A 716 -35.09 -19.58 -19.24
C THR A 716 -33.67 -20.12 -19.38
N ARG A 717 -32.66 -19.39 -18.88
CA ARG A 717 -31.24 -19.71 -19.08
C ARG A 717 -30.40 -19.36 -17.85
N ILE A 718 -29.66 -20.34 -17.33
CA ILE A 718 -28.82 -20.23 -16.11
C ILE A 718 -27.37 -20.72 -16.33
N ASP A 719 -26.94 -20.81 -17.59
CA ASP A 719 -25.67 -21.45 -17.97
C ASP A 719 -24.44 -20.76 -17.35
N GLY A 720 -23.49 -21.57 -16.87
CA GLY A 720 -22.25 -21.12 -16.23
C GLY A 720 -22.43 -20.61 -14.80
N SER A 721 -23.64 -20.61 -14.25
CA SER A 721 -23.93 -20.01 -12.95
C SER A 721 -23.89 -21.01 -11.79
N SER A 722 -23.32 -20.58 -10.66
CA SER A 722 -23.44 -21.28 -9.38
C SER A 722 -24.69 -20.81 -8.64
N ILE A 723 -25.43 -21.73 -8.03
CA ILE A 723 -26.69 -21.48 -7.32
C ILE A 723 -26.61 -22.09 -5.92
N THR A 724 -26.85 -21.29 -4.88
CA THR A 724 -26.85 -21.72 -3.47
C THR A 724 -28.17 -21.32 -2.80
N VAL A 725 -28.83 -22.28 -2.15
CA VAL A 725 -30.03 -22.04 -1.34
C VAL A 725 -29.78 -22.48 0.11
N ARG A 726 -30.00 -21.58 1.07
CA ARG A 726 -29.71 -21.82 2.49
C ARG A 726 -30.81 -21.36 3.45
N SER A 727 -30.62 -21.68 4.74
CA SER A 727 -31.43 -21.21 5.87
C SER A 727 -32.94 -21.49 5.75
N SER A 728 -33.32 -22.66 5.24
CA SER A 728 -34.72 -23.03 4.95
C SER A 728 -35.44 -22.18 3.88
N GLY A 729 -34.70 -21.43 3.06
CA GLY A 729 -35.25 -20.78 1.86
C GLY A 729 -35.57 -21.77 0.74
N ARG A 730 -36.32 -21.34 -0.27
CA ARG A 730 -36.60 -22.10 -1.50
C ARG A 730 -36.32 -21.24 -2.72
N LEU A 731 -35.61 -21.80 -3.70
CA LEU A 731 -35.54 -21.24 -5.05
C LEU A 731 -36.23 -22.19 -6.02
N THR A 732 -37.11 -21.67 -6.88
CA THR A 732 -37.71 -22.43 -7.98
C THR A 732 -37.52 -21.70 -9.30
N ILE A 733 -37.04 -22.40 -10.32
CA ILE A 733 -36.79 -21.82 -11.66
C ILE A 733 -37.56 -22.65 -12.71
N PRO A 734 -38.88 -22.42 -12.89
CA PRO A 734 -39.75 -23.34 -13.61
C PRO A 734 -39.55 -23.33 -15.14
N SER A 735 -38.94 -22.28 -15.68
CA SER A 735 -38.80 -22.07 -17.14
C SER A 735 -37.45 -22.51 -17.73
N VAL A 736 -36.55 -23.07 -16.92
CA VAL A 736 -35.27 -23.63 -17.39
C VAL A 736 -35.43 -25.12 -17.75
N SER A 737 -35.09 -25.48 -18.99
CA SER A 737 -35.14 -26.87 -19.49
C SER A 737 -33.79 -27.59 -19.52
N SER A 738 -32.68 -26.87 -19.38
CA SER A 738 -31.30 -27.36 -19.51
C SER A 738 -30.34 -26.47 -18.73
N TYR A 739 -29.21 -27.03 -18.30
CA TYR A 739 -28.11 -26.27 -17.68
C TYR A 739 -26.77 -26.70 -18.28
N ASP A 740 -26.01 -25.75 -18.81
CA ASP A 740 -24.60 -25.93 -19.20
C ASP A 740 -23.69 -25.28 -18.13
N ALA A 741 -22.73 -26.02 -17.58
CA ALA A 741 -21.78 -25.51 -16.59
C ALA A 741 -20.74 -24.50 -17.17
N GLY A 742 -20.67 -24.38 -18.50
CA GLY A 742 -19.79 -23.46 -19.20
C GLY A 742 -18.33 -23.91 -19.20
N LEU A 743 -17.43 -22.93 -19.31
CA LEU A 743 -15.98 -23.15 -19.37
C LEU A 743 -15.28 -22.55 -18.14
N SER A 744 -14.20 -23.20 -17.70
CA SER A 744 -13.17 -22.66 -16.80
C SER A 744 -13.65 -22.18 -15.42
N GLN A 745 -14.24 -23.09 -14.64
CA GLN A 745 -14.29 -23.10 -13.16
C GLN A 745 -15.19 -24.22 -12.62
N ASP A 746 -14.97 -24.61 -11.36
CA ASP A 746 -15.91 -25.46 -10.62
C ASP A 746 -17.26 -24.72 -10.45
N ARG A 747 -18.38 -25.45 -10.60
CA ARG A 747 -19.75 -24.91 -10.48
C ARG A 747 -20.53 -25.64 -9.39
N TYR A 748 -21.41 -24.92 -8.70
CA TYR A 748 -22.15 -25.46 -7.55
C TYR A 748 -23.66 -25.30 -7.74
N LEU A 749 -24.40 -26.41 -7.66
CA LEU A 749 -25.84 -26.45 -7.43
C LEU A 749 -26.05 -26.98 -6.01
N LEU A 750 -26.10 -26.06 -5.05
CA LEU A 750 -25.98 -26.33 -3.62
C LEU A 750 -27.28 -25.98 -2.87
N ALA A 751 -27.72 -26.90 -2.03
CA ALA A 751 -28.72 -26.65 -1.00
C ALA A 751 -28.17 -27.04 0.38
N GLU A 752 -28.25 -26.14 1.35
CA GLU A 752 -27.75 -26.36 2.72
C GLU A 752 -28.73 -25.86 3.79
N SER A 753 -28.58 -26.33 5.04
CA SER A 753 -29.32 -25.81 6.21
C SER A 753 -30.84 -25.76 6.00
N GLY A 754 -31.42 -26.84 5.50
CA GLY A 754 -32.85 -26.96 5.17
C GLY A 754 -33.32 -26.25 3.89
N GLY A 755 -32.43 -25.59 3.15
CA GLY A 755 -32.76 -24.90 1.90
C GLY A 755 -33.22 -25.86 0.79
N VAL A 756 -34.02 -25.38 -0.17
CA VAL A 756 -34.52 -26.19 -1.30
C VAL A 756 -34.26 -25.52 -2.65
N LEU A 757 -33.40 -26.13 -3.46
CA LEU A 757 -33.16 -25.77 -4.85
C LEU A 757 -34.03 -26.64 -5.76
N ASP A 758 -35.08 -26.04 -6.34
CA ASP A 758 -36.03 -26.72 -7.23
C ASP A 758 -35.77 -26.37 -8.70
N LEU A 759 -35.19 -27.35 -9.40
CA LEU A 759 -34.84 -27.32 -10.81
C LEU A 759 -35.60 -28.42 -11.57
N SER A 760 -36.83 -28.75 -11.14
CA SER A 760 -37.63 -29.89 -11.63
C SER A 760 -37.88 -29.94 -13.14
N HIS A 761 -37.68 -28.83 -13.86
CA HIS A 761 -37.87 -28.72 -15.30
C HIS A 761 -36.59 -28.97 -16.13
N ILE A 762 -35.41 -29.05 -15.51
CA ILE A 762 -34.17 -29.39 -16.20
C ILE A 762 -34.22 -30.84 -16.68
N THR A 763 -33.98 -31.04 -17.98
CA THR A 763 -34.00 -32.35 -18.64
C THR A 763 -32.61 -32.84 -19.05
N SER A 764 -31.65 -31.95 -19.24
CA SER A 764 -30.25 -32.25 -19.59
C SER A 764 -29.28 -31.34 -18.84
N LEU A 765 -28.17 -31.91 -18.38
CA LEU A 765 -27.05 -31.17 -17.78
C LEU A 765 -25.78 -31.40 -18.60
N THR A 766 -25.14 -30.31 -19.05
CA THR A 766 -23.82 -30.36 -19.71
C THR A 766 -22.75 -29.92 -18.71
N ALA A 767 -21.78 -30.79 -18.45
CA ALA A 767 -20.67 -30.52 -17.53
C ALA A 767 -19.50 -29.81 -18.22
N SER A 768 -18.67 -29.10 -17.43
CA SER A 768 -17.59 -28.23 -17.93
C SER A 768 -16.62 -28.94 -18.89
N ALA A 769 -16.48 -28.42 -20.11
CA ALA A 769 -15.61 -29.03 -21.13
C ALA A 769 -14.10 -28.96 -20.79
N THR A 770 -13.68 -28.15 -19.81
CA THR A 770 -12.27 -27.92 -19.42
C THR A 770 -11.76 -28.82 -18.30
N GLY A 771 -12.58 -29.74 -17.80
CA GLY A 771 -12.22 -30.71 -16.75
C GLY A 771 -12.48 -30.21 -15.32
N ASP A 772 -13.05 -29.02 -15.16
CA ASP A 772 -13.57 -28.52 -13.89
C ASP A 772 -14.82 -29.30 -13.44
N LEU A 773 -15.10 -29.34 -12.15
CA LEU A 773 -16.18 -30.16 -11.58
C LEU A 773 -17.50 -29.39 -11.48
N THR A 774 -18.58 -30.04 -11.90
CA THR A 774 -19.95 -29.59 -11.62
C THR A 774 -20.48 -30.32 -10.40
N TYR A 775 -20.68 -29.61 -9.29
CA TYR A 775 -21.13 -30.15 -8.02
C TYR A 775 -22.65 -30.00 -7.86
N ILE A 776 -23.32 -31.09 -7.50
CA ILE A 776 -24.72 -31.12 -7.05
C ILE A 776 -24.68 -31.56 -5.59
N GLN A 777 -25.02 -30.65 -4.67
CA GLN A 777 -24.70 -30.81 -3.24
C GLN A 777 -25.89 -30.54 -2.33
N ALA A 778 -26.10 -31.44 -1.37
CA ALA A 778 -27.13 -31.33 -0.33
C ALA A 778 -26.53 -31.61 1.06
N TYR A 779 -26.53 -30.61 1.94
CA TYR A 779 -25.95 -30.69 3.29
C TYR A 779 -26.93 -30.24 4.37
N SER A 780 -26.82 -30.84 5.57
CA SER A 780 -27.58 -30.42 6.77
C SER A 780 -29.08 -30.14 6.51
N GLY A 781 -29.77 -31.10 5.89
CA GLY A 781 -31.21 -31.03 5.58
C GLY A 781 -31.57 -30.32 4.27
N GLY A 782 -30.59 -29.85 3.49
CA GLY A 782 -30.82 -29.20 2.20
C GLY A 782 -31.33 -30.16 1.12
N GLN A 783 -32.06 -29.65 0.13
CA GLN A 783 -32.64 -30.46 -0.95
C GLN A 783 -32.35 -29.88 -2.34
N VAL A 784 -31.79 -30.69 -3.24
CA VAL A 784 -31.64 -30.34 -4.66
C VAL A 784 -32.55 -31.23 -5.50
N LEU A 785 -33.57 -30.65 -6.12
CA LEU A 785 -34.60 -31.37 -6.86
C LEU A 785 -34.34 -31.23 -8.37
N LEU A 786 -33.90 -32.32 -8.99
CA LEU A 786 -33.74 -32.48 -10.44
C LEU A 786 -34.59 -33.66 -10.99
N PRO A 787 -35.86 -33.87 -10.56
CA PRO A 787 -36.70 -34.99 -11.02
C PRO A 787 -37.04 -34.94 -12.52
N GLY A 788 -36.67 -33.89 -13.25
CA GLY A 788 -36.77 -33.81 -14.70
C GLY A 788 -35.60 -34.44 -15.46
N LEU A 789 -34.43 -34.60 -14.81
CA LEU A 789 -33.15 -34.84 -15.46
C LEU A 789 -33.08 -36.22 -16.10
N ALA A 790 -32.78 -36.25 -17.41
CA ALA A 790 -32.76 -37.47 -18.22
C ALA A 790 -31.37 -37.78 -18.81
N SER A 791 -30.52 -36.77 -19.07
CA SER A 791 -29.12 -36.94 -19.47
C SER A 791 -28.16 -36.07 -18.66
N ILE A 792 -26.95 -36.60 -18.47
CA ILE A 792 -25.75 -35.86 -18.07
C ILE A 792 -24.74 -36.06 -19.19
N ASP A 793 -24.32 -34.96 -19.80
CA ASP A 793 -23.47 -34.93 -20.99
C ASP A 793 -22.11 -34.28 -20.66
N HIS A 794 -21.05 -34.75 -21.31
CA HIS A 794 -19.65 -34.33 -21.14
C HIS A 794 -19.00 -34.73 -19.80
N ASN A 795 -18.23 -33.84 -19.16
CA ASN A 795 -17.19 -34.22 -18.20
C ASN A 795 -17.71 -34.51 -16.77
N SER A 796 -16.78 -34.61 -15.80
CA SER A 796 -17.03 -35.03 -14.42
C SER A 796 -18.09 -34.18 -13.67
N VAL A 797 -19.12 -34.87 -13.18
CA VAL A 797 -20.16 -34.33 -12.28
C VAL A 797 -20.03 -35.03 -10.92
N GLY A 798 -20.09 -34.27 -9.84
CA GLY A 798 -20.06 -34.81 -8.48
C GLY A 798 -21.36 -34.57 -7.73
N VAL A 799 -22.06 -35.65 -7.41
CA VAL A 799 -23.31 -35.65 -6.63
C VAL A 799 -22.98 -36.07 -5.20
N TYR A 800 -23.29 -35.20 -4.23
CA TYR A 800 -22.98 -35.42 -2.81
C TYR A 800 -24.15 -35.03 -1.91
N ALA A 801 -24.77 -36.01 -1.25
CA ALA A 801 -25.72 -35.76 -0.16
C ALA A 801 -25.14 -36.26 1.18
N GLN A 802 -25.26 -35.48 2.25
CA GLN A 802 -24.73 -35.84 3.58
C GLN A 802 -25.55 -35.18 4.70
N ASP A 803 -25.63 -35.87 5.85
CA ASP A 803 -26.43 -35.55 7.03
C ASP A 803 -27.94 -35.85 6.90
N ASP A 804 -28.59 -36.02 8.05
CA ASP A 804 -30.02 -36.30 8.21
C ASP A 804 -30.90 -35.32 7.41
N GLY A 805 -31.75 -35.88 6.55
CA GLY A 805 -32.76 -35.13 5.79
C GLY A 805 -32.24 -34.41 4.55
N SER A 806 -30.93 -34.46 4.27
CA SER A 806 -30.37 -33.96 3.01
C SER A 806 -30.83 -34.83 1.84
N ARG A 807 -31.35 -34.23 0.77
CA ARG A 807 -31.92 -34.97 -0.39
C ARG A 807 -31.41 -34.46 -1.74
N ILE A 808 -31.08 -35.38 -2.63
CA ILE A 808 -30.93 -35.09 -4.07
C ILE A 808 -31.91 -35.98 -4.85
N ASP A 809 -32.66 -35.39 -5.79
CA ASP A 809 -33.61 -36.11 -6.64
C ASP A 809 -33.12 -36.15 -8.09
N LEU A 810 -32.74 -37.33 -8.58
CA LEU A 810 -32.34 -37.62 -9.96
C LEU A 810 -33.22 -38.74 -10.54
N SER A 811 -34.46 -38.86 -10.06
CA SER A 811 -35.36 -40.01 -10.26
C SER A 811 -35.71 -40.35 -11.72
N ARG A 812 -35.38 -39.49 -12.69
CA ARG A 812 -35.55 -39.74 -14.14
C ARG A 812 -34.29 -40.13 -14.89
N LEU A 813 -33.10 -40.03 -14.28
CA LEU A 813 -31.83 -40.35 -14.92
C LEU A 813 -31.77 -41.87 -15.15
N THR A 814 -31.59 -42.31 -16.41
CA THR A 814 -31.53 -43.74 -16.75
C THR A 814 -30.12 -44.28 -16.96
N THR A 815 -29.20 -43.40 -17.37
CA THR A 815 -27.82 -43.74 -17.72
C THR A 815 -26.91 -42.57 -17.36
N TRP A 816 -25.70 -42.84 -16.87
CA TRP A 816 -24.72 -41.80 -16.55
C TRP A 816 -23.32 -42.21 -17.01
N THR A 817 -22.76 -41.46 -17.93
CA THR A 817 -21.35 -41.56 -18.35
C THR A 817 -20.57 -40.41 -17.73
N GLY A 818 -19.54 -40.71 -16.95
CA GLY A 818 -18.86 -39.75 -16.09
C GLY A 818 -17.59 -39.11 -16.65
N SER A 819 -17.08 -39.62 -17.80
CA SER A 819 -15.78 -39.29 -18.43
C SER A 819 -14.56 -39.50 -17.50
N SER A 820 -13.32 -39.33 -17.96
CA SER A 820 -12.65 -40.24 -18.90
C SER A 820 -11.48 -40.90 -18.13
N PRO A 821 -11.20 -42.21 -18.31
CA PRO A 821 -10.14 -42.93 -17.58
C PRO A 821 -8.70 -42.47 -17.89
N VAL A 822 -8.52 -41.36 -18.62
CA VAL A 822 -7.21 -40.76 -18.95
C VAL A 822 -7.02 -39.37 -18.30
N SER A 823 -8.10 -38.74 -17.82
CA SER A 823 -8.09 -37.36 -17.30
C SER A 823 -7.74 -37.25 -15.81
N GLY A 824 -7.78 -38.36 -15.07
CA GLY A 824 -7.58 -38.39 -13.61
C GLY A 824 -8.75 -37.81 -12.79
N ARG A 825 -9.87 -37.46 -13.43
CA ARG A 825 -11.11 -37.02 -12.78
C ARG A 825 -12.26 -37.91 -13.29
N SER A 826 -12.99 -38.50 -12.35
CA SER A 826 -14.21 -39.29 -12.60
C SER A 826 -15.41 -38.54 -12.04
N SER A 827 -16.61 -38.81 -12.56
CA SER A 827 -17.83 -38.41 -11.87
C SER A 827 -17.97 -39.15 -10.54
N SER A 828 -18.75 -38.62 -9.61
CA SER A 828 -18.99 -39.23 -8.29
C SER A 828 -20.45 -39.18 -7.87
N LEU A 829 -20.88 -40.23 -7.17
CA LEU A 829 -22.20 -40.40 -6.57
C LEU A 829 -22.02 -40.84 -5.12
N GLU A 830 -22.14 -39.89 -4.19
CA GLU A 830 -21.99 -40.11 -2.75
C GLU A 830 -23.31 -39.86 -2.03
N ALA A 831 -23.78 -40.89 -1.30
CA ALA A 831 -24.84 -40.77 -0.34
C ALA A 831 -24.25 -41.08 1.06
N GLY A 832 -24.05 -40.03 1.86
CA GLY A 832 -23.60 -40.11 3.25
C GLY A 832 -24.72 -40.44 4.21
N ALA A 833 -24.37 -40.66 5.48
CA ALA A 833 -25.34 -41.05 6.51
C ALA A 833 -26.50 -40.06 6.68
N GLY A 834 -27.70 -40.60 6.87
CA GLY A 834 -28.94 -39.84 7.05
C GLY A 834 -29.53 -39.22 5.78
N SER A 835 -28.79 -39.29 4.65
CA SER A 835 -29.17 -38.63 3.40
C SER A 835 -29.95 -39.54 2.44
N GLN A 836 -30.63 -38.90 1.47
CA GLN A 836 -31.35 -39.57 0.39
C GLN A 836 -30.85 -39.10 -0.97
N VAL A 837 -30.56 -40.04 -1.86
CA VAL A 837 -30.33 -39.75 -3.28
C VAL A 837 -31.23 -40.66 -4.11
N ASP A 838 -32.24 -40.08 -4.77
CA ASP A 838 -33.15 -40.85 -5.62
C ASP A 838 -32.56 -41.00 -7.03
N VAL A 839 -32.16 -42.23 -7.37
CA VAL A 839 -31.71 -42.63 -8.72
C VAL A 839 -32.54 -43.81 -9.21
N SER A 840 -33.82 -43.88 -8.83
CA SER A 840 -34.69 -45.07 -8.96
C SER A 840 -34.91 -45.62 -10.37
N ARG A 841 -34.41 -44.93 -11.40
CA ARG A 841 -34.46 -45.35 -12.81
C ARG A 841 -33.09 -45.54 -13.47
N LEU A 842 -32.00 -45.28 -12.75
CA LEU A 842 -30.63 -45.36 -13.25
C LEU A 842 -30.20 -46.83 -13.35
N THR A 843 -30.02 -47.36 -14.56
CA THR A 843 -29.69 -48.78 -14.79
C THR A 843 -28.26 -49.01 -15.26
N SER A 844 -27.56 -47.99 -15.75
CA SER A 844 -26.19 -48.11 -16.26
C SER A 844 -25.34 -46.91 -15.86
N LEU A 845 -24.16 -47.16 -15.28
CA LEU A 845 -23.17 -46.14 -14.97
C LEU A 845 -21.80 -46.52 -15.58
N ASP A 846 -21.14 -45.54 -16.17
CA ASP A 846 -19.81 -45.67 -16.78
C ASP A 846 -18.89 -44.54 -16.28
N ALA A 847 -17.69 -44.88 -15.78
CA ALA A 847 -16.72 -43.94 -15.21
C ALA A 847 -17.28 -43.03 -14.08
N VAL A 848 -18.21 -43.56 -13.29
CA VAL A 848 -18.76 -42.93 -12.08
C VAL A 848 -18.27 -43.67 -10.84
N ASN A 849 -17.67 -42.97 -9.88
CA ASN A 849 -17.34 -43.53 -8.57
C ASN A 849 -18.54 -43.46 -7.63
N ILE A 850 -18.83 -44.52 -6.89
CA ILE A 850 -20.01 -44.64 -6.02
C ILE A 850 -19.55 -44.90 -4.59
N LEU A 851 -20.03 -44.11 -3.63
CA LEU A 851 -19.87 -44.34 -2.20
C LEU A 851 -21.25 -44.51 -1.53
N LEU A 852 -21.50 -45.71 -1.01
CA LEU A 852 -22.72 -46.07 -0.28
C LEU A 852 -22.44 -46.02 1.23
N GLY A 853 -22.59 -44.84 1.85
CA GLY A 853 -22.32 -44.64 3.27
C GLY A 853 -23.33 -45.33 4.20
N HIS A 854 -22.92 -45.62 5.45
CA HIS A 854 -23.81 -46.10 6.51
C HIS A 854 -25.11 -45.31 6.59
N ASP A 855 -26.26 -45.99 6.77
CA ASP A 855 -27.58 -45.38 6.96
C ASP A 855 -28.01 -44.34 5.89
N SER A 856 -27.42 -44.40 4.69
CA SER A 856 -27.84 -43.65 3.51
C SER A 856 -28.97 -44.36 2.75
N THR A 857 -29.76 -43.60 1.99
CA THR A 857 -30.78 -44.13 1.09
C THR A 857 -30.48 -43.79 -0.37
N LEU A 858 -29.66 -44.63 -1.00
CA LEU A 858 -29.49 -44.68 -2.46
C LEU A 858 -30.20 -45.93 -3.00
N SER A 859 -31.09 -45.77 -3.98
CA SER A 859 -31.69 -46.92 -4.68
C SER A 859 -30.67 -47.57 -5.61
N THR A 860 -30.20 -48.77 -5.30
CA THR A 860 -29.17 -49.49 -6.09
C THR A 860 -29.66 -50.77 -6.78
N ALA A 861 -30.82 -51.32 -6.35
CA ALA A 861 -31.33 -52.62 -6.81
C ALA A 861 -31.59 -52.69 -8.33
N GLN A 862 -31.83 -51.54 -8.96
CA GLN A 862 -32.09 -51.41 -10.39
C GLN A 862 -30.82 -51.24 -11.25
N PHE A 863 -29.62 -51.16 -10.66
CA PHE A 863 -28.36 -51.10 -11.41
C PHE A 863 -28.14 -52.42 -12.16
N GLN A 864 -27.94 -52.36 -13.48
CA GLN A 864 -27.73 -53.53 -14.35
C GLN A 864 -26.30 -53.59 -14.88
N SER A 865 -25.68 -52.44 -15.16
CA SER A 865 -24.31 -52.37 -15.70
C SER A 865 -23.48 -51.30 -15.01
N TYR A 866 -22.26 -51.66 -14.61
CA TYR A 866 -21.29 -50.77 -13.97
C TYR A 866 -19.91 -50.91 -14.60
N THR A 867 -19.41 -49.83 -15.20
CA THR A 867 -18.13 -49.85 -15.94
C THR A 867 -17.16 -48.75 -15.50
N PHE A 868 -15.87 -49.08 -15.46
CA PHE A 868 -14.75 -48.16 -15.22
C PHE A 868 -14.83 -47.24 -13.97
N GLY A 869 -15.56 -47.64 -12.93
CA GLY A 869 -15.76 -46.86 -11.69
C GLY A 869 -15.13 -47.47 -10.44
N GLN A 870 -15.15 -46.74 -9.32
CA GLN A 870 -14.84 -47.26 -7.98
C GLN A 870 -16.11 -47.36 -7.14
N LEU A 871 -16.55 -48.58 -6.80
CA LEU A 871 -17.66 -48.83 -5.89
C LEU A 871 -17.14 -49.08 -4.47
N ILE A 872 -17.52 -48.24 -3.52
CA ILE A 872 -17.25 -48.41 -2.09
C ILE A 872 -18.58 -48.61 -1.37
N VAL A 873 -18.69 -49.67 -0.58
CA VAL A 873 -19.90 -50.01 0.18
C VAL A 873 -19.59 -50.08 1.67
N GLU A 874 -20.20 -49.15 2.42
CA GLU A 874 -20.17 -49.06 3.88
C GLU A 874 -21.58 -49.29 4.48
N SER A 875 -22.64 -49.26 3.65
CA SER A 875 -24.01 -49.55 4.08
C SER A 875 -24.30 -51.06 4.10
N PRO A 876 -24.77 -51.64 5.22
CA PRO A 876 -25.20 -53.03 5.29
C PRO A 876 -26.53 -53.30 4.55
N ASN A 877 -27.22 -52.25 4.11
CA ASN A 877 -28.51 -52.33 3.42
C ASN A 877 -28.39 -52.14 1.88
N ALA A 878 -27.19 -52.16 1.32
CA ALA A 878 -26.97 -51.98 -0.11
C ALA A 878 -27.46 -53.21 -0.91
N ASP A 879 -28.43 -53.00 -1.80
CA ASP A 879 -28.94 -54.03 -2.71
C ASP A 879 -28.34 -53.86 -4.11
N LEU A 880 -27.42 -54.75 -4.49
CA LEU A 880 -26.80 -54.79 -5.82
C LEU A 880 -27.26 -56.01 -6.64
N SER A 881 -28.39 -56.62 -6.26
CA SER A 881 -28.87 -57.88 -6.84
C SER A 881 -29.25 -57.80 -8.33
N GLY A 882 -29.53 -56.61 -8.85
CA GLY A 882 -29.81 -56.38 -10.27
C GLY A 882 -28.59 -56.37 -11.19
N LEU A 883 -27.37 -56.28 -10.65
CA LEU A 883 -26.16 -56.02 -11.44
C LEU A 883 -25.74 -57.25 -12.26
N GLN A 884 -25.83 -57.14 -13.59
CA GLN A 884 -25.57 -58.20 -14.57
C GLN A 884 -24.18 -58.13 -15.21
N THR A 885 -23.58 -56.93 -15.26
CA THR A 885 -22.21 -56.75 -15.75
C THR A 885 -21.43 -55.78 -14.86
N ILE A 886 -20.23 -56.18 -14.47
CA ILE A 886 -19.23 -55.30 -13.86
C ILE A 886 -17.91 -55.43 -14.62
N THR A 887 -17.40 -54.32 -15.15
CA THR A 887 -16.20 -54.31 -15.99
C THR A 887 -15.30 -53.14 -15.65
N GLY A 888 -13.98 -53.35 -15.58
CA GLY A 888 -13.01 -52.29 -15.35
C GLY A 888 -13.17 -51.55 -14.02
N SER A 889 -13.90 -52.10 -13.05
CA SER A 889 -14.35 -51.37 -11.85
C SER A 889 -13.77 -51.96 -10.56
N ASN A 890 -13.42 -51.10 -9.61
CA ASN A 890 -12.99 -51.50 -8.27
C ASN A 890 -14.23 -51.75 -7.39
N VAL A 891 -14.14 -52.72 -6.48
CA VAL A 891 -15.17 -53.02 -5.47
C VAL A 891 -14.50 -53.13 -4.10
N LEU A 892 -14.91 -52.25 -3.17
CA LEU A 892 -14.39 -52.21 -1.80
C LEU A 892 -15.58 -52.34 -0.82
N ALA A 893 -15.63 -53.43 -0.06
CA ALA A 893 -16.57 -53.65 1.03
C ALA A 893 -15.91 -53.28 2.37
N ARG A 894 -16.57 -52.46 3.20
CA ARG A 894 -15.99 -51.93 4.44
C ARG A 894 -16.96 -51.96 5.61
N GLY A 895 -16.48 -52.38 6.77
CA GLY A 895 -17.21 -52.29 8.03
C GLY A 895 -17.99 -53.54 8.42
N ALA A 896 -18.07 -53.77 9.74
CA ALA A 896 -18.61 -55.00 10.30
C ALA A 896 -20.12 -55.16 9.99
N GLY A 897 -20.49 -56.32 9.45
CA GLY A 897 -21.87 -56.62 9.08
C GLY A 897 -22.29 -56.14 7.69
N VAL A 898 -21.40 -55.48 6.93
CA VAL A 898 -21.63 -55.17 5.52
C VAL A 898 -21.37 -56.42 4.67
N VAL A 899 -22.36 -56.81 3.87
CA VAL A 899 -22.27 -57.94 2.92
C VAL A 899 -22.60 -57.45 1.52
N VAL A 900 -21.59 -57.40 0.66
CA VAL A 900 -21.72 -56.99 -0.75
C VAL A 900 -21.81 -58.25 -1.59
N SER A 901 -22.96 -58.52 -2.21
CA SER A 901 -23.16 -59.72 -3.03
C SER A 901 -23.58 -59.38 -4.47
N PHE A 902 -23.10 -60.19 -5.41
CA PHE A 902 -23.35 -60.01 -6.85
C PHE A 902 -24.01 -61.26 -7.47
N PRO A 903 -25.31 -61.52 -7.21
CA PRO A 903 -25.95 -62.79 -7.54
C PRO A 903 -26.11 -63.09 -9.04
N GLN A 904 -26.00 -62.08 -9.91
CA GLN A 904 -26.08 -62.26 -11.38
C GLN A 904 -24.72 -62.19 -12.08
N ILE A 905 -23.62 -61.85 -11.38
CA ILE A 905 -22.29 -61.74 -11.98
C ILE A 905 -21.62 -63.10 -12.02
N THR A 906 -21.51 -63.69 -13.21
CA THR A 906 -20.78 -64.96 -13.43
C THR A 906 -19.34 -64.76 -13.92
N GLN A 907 -18.99 -63.55 -14.33
CA GLN A 907 -17.65 -63.19 -14.81
C GLN A 907 -17.30 -61.78 -14.33
N TYR A 908 -16.12 -61.62 -13.72
CA TYR A 908 -15.55 -60.30 -13.44
C TYR A 908 -14.52 -59.97 -14.52
N ASP A 909 -14.62 -58.80 -15.15
CA ASP A 909 -13.66 -58.32 -16.14
C ASP A 909 -12.91 -57.10 -15.58
N ALA A 910 -11.58 -57.22 -15.45
CA ALA A 910 -10.71 -56.18 -14.91
C ALA A 910 -10.52 -54.96 -15.84
N GLY A 911 -10.98 -55.03 -17.10
CA GLY A 911 -10.86 -53.96 -18.09
C GLY A 911 -9.41 -53.67 -18.50
N ILE A 912 -9.20 -52.57 -19.23
CA ILE A 912 -7.90 -52.24 -19.86
C ILE A 912 -7.12 -51.08 -19.21
N TYR A 913 -7.63 -50.50 -18.11
CA TYR A 913 -7.09 -49.28 -17.50
C TYR A 913 -6.86 -49.44 -15.99
N TYR A 914 -5.64 -49.17 -15.54
CA TYR A 914 -5.19 -49.23 -14.15
C TYR A 914 -5.32 -50.60 -13.48
N ASP A 915 -4.61 -50.76 -12.37
CA ASP A 915 -4.76 -51.94 -11.52
C ASP A 915 -6.17 -51.97 -10.87
N LYS A 916 -6.68 -53.17 -10.56
CA LYS A 916 -8.05 -53.38 -10.04
C LYS A 916 -8.01 -53.92 -8.62
N TYR A 917 -9.02 -53.56 -7.83
CA TYR A 917 -9.14 -53.95 -6.43
C TYR A 917 -10.51 -54.56 -6.15
N LEU A 918 -10.50 -55.79 -5.64
CA LEU A 918 -11.62 -56.52 -5.05
C LEU A 918 -11.27 -56.74 -3.57
N GLU A 919 -11.80 -55.89 -2.71
CA GLU A 919 -11.29 -55.70 -1.35
C GLU A 919 -12.42 -55.82 -0.32
N ALA A 920 -12.15 -56.51 0.79
CA ALA A 920 -12.99 -56.53 1.98
C ALA A 920 -12.16 -56.19 3.24
N VAL A 921 -12.63 -55.24 4.04
CA VAL A 921 -11.95 -54.79 5.27
C VAL A 921 -12.91 -54.62 6.46
N ASP A 922 -12.34 -54.58 7.67
CA ASP A 922 -13.02 -54.23 8.92
C ASP A 922 -14.26 -55.11 9.24
N GLY A 923 -14.18 -56.41 8.92
CA GLY A 923 -15.28 -57.36 9.16
C GLY A 923 -16.37 -57.39 8.07
N ALA A 924 -16.16 -56.74 6.92
CA ALA A 924 -17.05 -56.81 5.77
C ALA A 924 -16.89 -58.12 4.98
N VAL A 925 -17.92 -58.50 4.23
CA VAL A 925 -17.92 -59.66 3.32
C VAL A 925 -18.16 -59.20 1.89
N LEU A 926 -17.26 -59.54 0.99
CA LEU A 926 -17.41 -59.41 -0.47
C LEU A 926 -17.74 -60.79 -1.05
N ASP A 927 -19.02 -61.05 -1.29
CA ASP A 927 -19.54 -62.31 -1.82
C ASP A 927 -19.60 -62.30 -3.35
N LEU A 928 -18.64 -63.00 -3.94
CA LEU A 928 -18.48 -63.24 -5.37
C LEU A 928 -18.69 -64.74 -5.70
N THR A 929 -19.48 -65.47 -4.90
CA THR A 929 -19.74 -66.92 -5.02
C THR A 929 -20.17 -67.37 -6.43
N ASN A 930 -20.83 -66.51 -7.21
CA ASN A 930 -21.27 -66.84 -8.57
C ASN A 930 -20.22 -66.57 -9.67
N VAL A 931 -19.10 -65.90 -9.36
CA VAL A 931 -18.05 -65.60 -10.34
C VAL A 931 -17.26 -66.87 -10.67
N VAL A 932 -17.42 -67.35 -11.90
CA VAL A 932 -16.76 -68.58 -12.41
C VAL A 932 -15.45 -68.26 -13.14
N THR A 933 -15.35 -67.07 -13.74
CA THR A 933 -14.20 -66.62 -14.52
C THR A 933 -13.77 -65.21 -14.12
N LEU A 934 -12.47 -65.03 -13.88
CA LEU A 934 -11.85 -63.72 -13.71
C LEU A 934 -11.04 -63.37 -14.97
N VAL A 935 -11.56 -62.42 -15.76
CA VAL A 935 -10.89 -61.89 -16.95
C VAL A 935 -9.97 -60.76 -16.54
N THR A 936 -8.69 -60.90 -16.83
CA THR A 936 -7.63 -60.00 -16.39
C THR A 936 -7.26 -58.98 -17.47
N SER A 937 -6.61 -57.89 -17.05
CA SER A 937 -6.34 -56.76 -17.95
C SER A 937 -5.33 -57.11 -19.05
N ALA A 938 -5.72 -56.95 -20.31
CA ALA A 938 -4.86 -57.24 -21.47
C ALA A 938 -3.64 -56.31 -21.61
N THR A 939 -3.58 -55.19 -20.88
CA THR A 939 -2.59 -54.10 -21.02
C THR A 939 -1.47 -54.13 -19.97
N GLY A 940 -1.39 -55.18 -19.15
CA GLY A 940 -0.32 -55.35 -18.15
C GLY A 940 -0.63 -54.78 -16.76
N HIS A 941 -1.90 -54.48 -16.49
CA HIS A 941 -2.39 -54.15 -15.16
C HIS A 941 -2.70 -55.40 -14.33
N SER A 942 -2.59 -55.27 -13.01
CA SER A 942 -2.82 -56.36 -12.04
C SER A 942 -4.20 -56.28 -11.41
N THR A 943 -4.80 -57.43 -11.10
CA THR A 943 -6.03 -57.52 -10.29
C THR A 943 -5.68 -57.97 -8.88
N TYR A 944 -6.06 -57.20 -7.87
CA TYR A 944 -5.79 -57.46 -6.47
C TYR A 944 -7.07 -57.96 -5.78
N ILE A 945 -6.96 -59.10 -5.10
CA ILE A 945 -8.03 -59.69 -4.29
C ILE A 945 -7.55 -59.64 -2.84
N LEU A 946 -8.18 -58.80 -2.02
CA LEU A 946 -7.63 -58.30 -0.75
C LEU A 946 -8.59 -58.54 0.41
N ALA A 947 -8.08 -59.11 1.50
CA ALA A 947 -8.80 -59.30 2.76
C ALA A 947 -7.94 -58.82 3.94
N TYR A 948 -8.37 -57.76 4.63
CA TYR A 948 -7.65 -57.15 5.75
C TYR A 948 -8.53 -56.97 6.98
N ASN A 949 -7.93 -56.94 8.18
CA ASN A 949 -8.61 -56.64 9.45
C ASN A 949 -9.96 -57.36 9.65
N GLY A 950 -9.98 -58.68 9.41
CA GLY A 950 -11.17 -59.52 9.56
C GLY A 950 -12.15 -59.48 8.38
N GLY A 951 -11.77 -58.88 7.23
CA GLY A 951 -12.57 -58.90 6.01
C GLY A 951 -12.58 -60.27 5.31
N HIS A 952 -13.67 -60.58 4.59
CA HIS A 952 -13.84 -61.85 3.86
C HIS A 952 -14.09 -61.58 2.36
N VAL A 953 -13.36 -62.26 1.47
CA VAL A 953 -13.68 -62.29 0.02
C VAL A 953 -14.00 -63.72 -0.41
N LEU A 954 -15.24 -63.96 -0.84
CA LEU A 954 -15.73 -65.31 -1.17
C LEU A 954 -15.78 -65.50 -2.68
N LEU A 955 -14.89 -66.34 -3.22
CA LEU A 955 -14.83 -66.74 -4.63
C LEU A 955 -14.94 -68.28 -4.84
N PRO A 956 -15.77 -69.04 -4.10
CA PRO A 956 -15.91 -70.49 -4.31
C PRO A 956 -16.51 -70.85 -5.69
N GLY A 957 -17.03 -69.91 -6.47
CA GLY A 957 -17.43 -70.17 -7.86
C GLY A 957 -16.25 -70.32 -8.83
N LEU A 958 -15.07 -69.79 -8.48
CA LEU A 958 -14.01 -69.48 -9.43
C LEU A 958 -13.34 -70.76 -9.97
N ALA A 959 -13.56 -71.03 -11.25
CA ALA A 959 -13.01 -72.18 -11.96
C ALA A 959 -11.83 -71.81 -12.87
N SER A 960 -11.71 -70.54 -13.29
CA SER A 960 -10.68 -70.09 -14.23
C SER A 960 -10.25 -68.64 -13.98
N ILE A 961 -8.96 -68.39 -14.15
CA ILE A 961 -8.33 -67.06 -14.18
C ILE A 961 -7.67 -66.92 -15.56
N ASP A 962 -8.08 -65.93 -16.33
CA ASP A 962 -7.49 -65.69 -17.66
C ASP A 962 -6.13 -64.96 -17.56
N HIS A 963 -5.32 -65.13 -18.59
CA HIS A 963 -3.87 -64.87 -18.61
C HIS A 963 -3.46 -63.40 -18.39
N ASN A 964 -3.27 -62.96 -17.13
CA ASN A 964 -2.39 -61.87 -16.68
C ASN A 964 -2.30 -61.85 -15.14
N SER A 965 -1.59 -60.87 -14.57
CA SER A 965 -1.25 -60.81 -13.13
C SER A 965 -2.49 -60.65 -12.23
N VAL A 966 -2.69 -61.61 -11.34
CA VAL A 966 -3.66 -61.58 -10.23
C VAL A 966 -2.90 -61.79 -8.93
N SER A 967 -3.20 -60.99 -7.91
CA SER A 967 -2.52 -61.08 -6.63
C SER A 967 -3.54 -61.17 -5.49
N VAL A 968 -3.52 -62.29 -4.79
CA VAL A 968 -4.39 -62.64 -3.67
C VAL A 968 -3.62 -62.42 -2.37
N TYR A 969 -4.13 -61.55 -1.50
CA TYR A 969 -3.52 -61.23 -0.21
C TYR A 969 -4.59 -61.26 0.90
N ALA A 970 -4.46 -62.23 1.82
CA ALA A 970 -5.17 -62.20 3.09
C ALA A 970 -4.19 -61.88 4.22
N GLN A 971 -4.55 -60.99 5.13
CA GLN A 971 -3.66 -60.58 6.23
C GLN A 971 -4.46 -60.19 7.49
N ASP A 972 -3.86 -60.42 8.65
CA ASP A 972 -4.39 -60.21 10.00
C ASP A 972 -5.43 -61.24 10.46
N ASP A 973 -5.60 -61.33 11.78
CA ASP A 973 -6.49 -62.28 12.47
C ASP A 973 -7.92 -62.23 11.93
N GLY A 974 -8.39 -63.36 11.41
CA GLY A 974 -9.77 -63.54 10.97
C GLY A 974 -10.06 -63.11 9.54
N SER A 975 -9.11 -62.52 8.80
CA SER A 975 -9.29 -62.23 7.37
C SER A 975 -9.33 -63.52 6.55
N GLN A 976 -10.23 -63.61 5.56
CA GLN A 976 -10.45 -64.85 4.78
C GLN A 976 -10.59 -64.60 3.28
N ILE A 977 -10.00 -65.48 2.47
CA ILE A 977 -10.28 -65.56 1.02
C ILE A 977 -10.62 -67.00 0.64
N ASP A 978 -11.78 -67.22 0.02
CA ASP A 978 -12.22 -68.54 -0.45
C ASP A 978 -12.01 -68.68 -1.96
N LEU A 979 -11.10 -69.57 -2.36
CA LEU A 979 -10.84 -69.99 -3.75
C LEU A 979 -11.00 -71.52 -3.88
N SER A 980 -11.81 -72.13 -3.02
CA SER A 980 -11.87 -73.58 -2.77
C SER A 980 -12.15 -74.46 -3.99
N HIS A 981 -12.76 -73.93 -5.05
CA HIS A 981 -13.04 -74.66 -6.29
C HIS A 981 -12.01 -74.45 -7.42
N LEU A 982 -11.07 -73.53 -7.28
CA LEU A 982 -10.04 -73.27 -8.30
C LEU A 982 -9.10 -74.47 -8.39
N THR A 983 -9.09 -75.19 -9.52
CA THR A 983 -8.27 -76.40 -9.67
C THR A 983 -6.87 -76.16 -10.24
N ALA A 984 -6.70 -75.09 -11.01
CA ALA A 984 -5.41 -74.71 -11.59
C ALA A 984 -5.32 -73.18 -11.76
N TRP A 985 -4.11 -72.62 -11.68
CA TRP A 985 -3.86 -71.18 -11.85
C TRP A 985 -2.61 -70.93 -12.69
N THR A 986 -2.78 -70.21 -13.81
CA THR A 986 -1.69 -69.71 -14.66
C THR A 986 -1.57 -68.19 -14.50
N GLY A 987 -0.42 -67.72 -13.99
CA GLY A 987 -0.30 -66.42 -13.35
C GLY A 987 0.14 -65.24 -14.21
N SER A 988 0.65 -65.44 -15.43
CA SER A 988 0.83 -64.34 -16.41
C SER A 988 1.17 -64.83 -17.82
N SER A 989 0.91 -63.96 -18.81
CA SER A 989 1.63 -64.02 -20.08
C SER A 989 3.10 -63.62 -19.87
N ARG A 990 4.02 -64.40 -20.44
CA ARG A 990 5.49 -64.34 -20.23
C ARG A 990 6.17 -63.10 -20.86
N VAL A 991 5.46 -61.99 -20.95
CA VAL A 991 5.79 -60.78 -21.73
C VAL A 991 5.69 -59.48 -20.91
N SER A 992 4.87 -59.42 -19.84
CA SER A 992 4.57 -58.17 -19.12
C SER A 992 5.47 -57.86 -17.92
N GLY A 993 6.27 -58.81 -17.45
CA GLY A 993 7.18 -58.64 -16.31
C GLY A 993 6.53 -58.55 -14.92
N ARG A 994 5.20 -58.65 -14.82
CA ARG A 994 4.47 -58.77 -13.55
C ARG A 994 4.07 -60.23 -13.29
N THR A 995 4.25 -60.70 -12.06
CA THR A 995 3.86 -62.04 -11.60
C THR A 995 2.48 -62.04 -10.94
N SER A 996 1.80 -63.18 -10.91
CA SER A 996 0.71 -63.39 -9.94
C SER A 996 1.28 -63.73 -8.56
N SER A 997 0.51 -63.49 -7.50
CA SER A 997 0.89 -63.77 -6.11
C SER A 997 -0.25 -64.40 -5.32
N LEU A 998 0.08 -65.31 -4.42
CA LEU A 998 -0.82 -65.94 -3.45
C LEU A 998 -0.16 -65.86 -2.08
N GLU A 999 -0.71 -65.01 -1.21
CA GLU A 999 -0.15 -64.74 0.11
C GLU A 999 -1.21 -64.90 1.20
N ALA A 1000 -0.87 -65.69 2.22
CA ALA A 1000 -1.61 -65.78 3.47
C ALA A 1000 -0.70 -65.30 4.59
N GLY A 1001 -1.03 -64.14 5.16
CA GLY A 1001 -0.36 -63.55 6.32
C GLY A 1001 -0.82 -64.20 7.64
N ALA A 1002 -0.17 -63.81 8.73
CA ALA A 1002 -0.48 -64.35 10.06
C ALA A 1002 -1.95 -64.13 10.46
N GLY A 1003 -2.57 -65.15 11.03
CA GLY A 1003 -3.97 -65.12 11.49
C GLY A 1003 -5.03 -65.24 10.40
N SER A 1004 -4.63 -65.21 9.13
CA SER A 1004 -5.52 -65.23 7.97
C SER A 1004 -5.75 -66.63 7.38
N GLN A 1005 -6.88 -66.79 6.69
CA GLN A 1005 -7.26 -68.02 5.98
C GLN A 1005 -7.25 -67.77 4.46
N VAL A 1006 -6.69 -68.70 3.68
CA VAL A 1006 -6.98 -68.76 2.24
C VAL A 1006 -7.30 -70.20 1.85
N ASP A 1007 -8.55 -70.47 1.46
CA ASP A 1007 -8.97 -71.81 1.02
C ASP A 1007 -8.62 -72.00 -0.46
N VAL A 1008 -7.75 -72.95 -0.75
CA VAL A 1008 -7.39 -73.40 -2.11
C VAL A 1008 -7.49 -74.91 -2.22
N SER A 1009 -8.39 -75.54 -1.48
CA SER A 1009 -8.45 -76.98 -1.18
C SER A 1009 -8.57 -77.91 -2.39
N ARG A 1010 -8.86 -77.39 -3.59
CA ARG A 1010 -8.89 -78.14 -4.86
C ARG A 1010 -7.79 -77.74 -5.87
N LEU A 1011 -6.95 -76.76 -5.55
CA LEU A 1011 -5.90 -76.23 -6.43
C LEU A 1011 -4.73 -77.21 -6.53
N THR A 1012 -4.62 -77.94 -7.64
CA THR A 1012 -3.57 -78.97 -7.82
C THR A 1012 -2.38 -78.49 -8.65
N SER A 1013 -2.47 -77.37 -9.36
CA SER A 1013 -1.43 -76.94 -10.30
C SER A 1013 -1.32 -75.42 -10.41
N LEU A 1014 -0.10 -74.89 -10.28
CA LEU A 1014 0.18 -73.47 -10.49
C LEU A 1014 1.36 -73.27 -11.46
N ASP A 1015 1.22 -72.33 -12.40
CA ASP A 1015 2.27 -71.85 -13.32
C ASP A 1015 2.44 -70.34 -13.19
N ALA A 1016 3.66 -69.83 -13.00
CA ALA A 1016 3.98 -68.40 -12.89
C ALA A 1016 3.21 -67.62 -11.80
N VAL A 1017 2.91 -68.29 -10.68
CA VAL A 1017 2.34 -67.71 -9.45
C VAL A 1017 3.38 -67.77 -8.34
N ASN A 1018 3.64 -66.65 -7.65
CA ASN A 1018 4.45 -66.63 -6.44
C ASN A 1018 3.58 -67.00 -5.23
N ILE A 1019 4.13 -67.74 -4.28
CA ILE A 1019 3.41 -68.18 -3.07
C ILE A 1019 4.21 -67.77 -1.84
N LEU A 1020 3.58 -67.07 -0.89
CA LEU A 1020 4.15 -66.78 0.44
C LEU A 1020 3.25 -67.37 1.53
N LEU A 1021 3.84 -68.27 2.34
CA LEU A 1021 3.19 -68.95 3.46
C LEU A 1021 3.71 -68.35 4.78
N GLY A 1022 3.01 -67.35 5.32
CA GLY A 1022 3.41 -66.64 6.54
C GLY A 1022 3.23 -67.46 7.82
N HIS A 1023 3.92 -67.07 8.90
CA HIS A 1023 3.73 -67.64 10.24
C HIS A 1023 2.26 -67.67 10.64
N ASP A 1024 1.79 -68.79 11.19
CA ASP A 1024 0.40 -68.98 11.68
C ASP A 1024 -0.71 -68.68 10.66
N SER A 1025 -0.39 -68.74 9.36
CA SER A 1025 -1.36 -68.77 8.26
C SER A 1025 -1.82 -70.20 7.95
N THR A 1026 -3.00 -70.32 7.36
CA THR A 1026 -3.56 -71.61 6.90
C THR A 1026 -3.99 -71.51 5.44
N LEU A 1027 -3.02 -71.82 4.56
CA LEU A 1027 -3.24 -72.20 3.17
C LEU A 1027 -3.18 -73.73 3.09
N SER A 1028 -4.20 -74.40 2.57
CA SER A 1028 -4.10 -75.84 2.28
C SER A 1028 -3.09 -76.06 1.16
N THR A 1029 -2.00 -76.79 1.41
CA THR A 1029 -0.91 -77.00 0.44
C THR A 1029 -0.71 -78.47 0.04
N ALA A 1030 -1.25 -79.42 0.80
CA ALA A 1030 -1.00 -80.86 0.62
C ALA A 1030 -1.50 -81.42 -0.73
N GLN A 1031 -2.46 -80.73 -1.35
CA GLN A 1031 -3.05 -81.07 -2.65
C GLN A 1031 -2.29 -80.50 -3.86
N PHE A 1032 -1.24 -79.69 -3.66
CA PHE A 1032 -0.44 -79.13 -4.76
C PHE A 1032 0.36 -80.27 -5.42
N HIS A 1033 0.06 -80.58 -6.69
CA HIS A 1033 0.75 -81.63 -7.46
C HIS A 1033 1.85 -81.08 -8.38
N SER A 1034 1.65 -79.88 -8.95
CA SER A 1034 2.59 -79.25 -9.88
C SER A 1034 2.78 -77.77 -9.57
N TYR A 1035 4.04 -77.32 -9.52
CA TYR A 1035 4.41 -75.93 -9.30
C TYR A 1035 5.51 -75.46 -10.26
N THR A 1036 5.18 -74.57 -11.19
CA THR A 1036 6.11 -74.17 -12.25
C THR A 1036 6.32 -72.65 -12.35
N PHE A 1037 7.55 -72.24 -12.68
CA PHE A 1037 7.94 -70.86 -12.98
C PHE A 1037 7.58 -69.79 -11.93
N GLY A 1038 7.39 -70.15 -10.66
CA GLY A 1038 7.01 -69.25 -9.54
C GLY A 1038 8.06 -69.15 -8.43
N GLN A 1039 7.89 -68.22 -7.49
CA GLN A 1039 8.68 -68.14 -6.26
C GLN A 1039 7.88 -68.64 -5.05
N LEU A 1040 8.27 -69.77 -4.46
CA LEU A 1040 7.72 -70.29 -3.21
C LEU A 1040 8.55 -69.79 -2.02
N ILE A 1041 7.92 -69.09 -1.09
CA ILE A 1041 8.49 -68.69 0.20
C ILE A 1041 7.69 -69.37 1.32
N VAL A 1042 8.39 -70.06 2.23
CA VAL A 1042 7.76 -70.75 3.36
C VAL A 1042 8.34 -70.25 4.68
N GLU A 1043 7.47 -69.65 5.50
CA GLU A 1043 7.77 -69.19 6.87
C GLU A 1043 6.91 -69.91 7.92
N SER A 1044 5.87 -70.65 7.51
CA SER A 1044 5.01 -71.45 8.40
C SER A 1044 5.61 -72.84 8.70
N PRO A 1045 5.79 -73.22 9.99
CA PRO A 1045 6.36 -74.51 10.39
C PRO A 1045 5.42 -75.71 10.17
N ASN A 1046 4.14 -75.48 9.86
CA ASN A 1046 3.12 -76.53 9.67
C ASN A 1046 2.77 -76.76 8.19
N THR A 1047 3.67 -76.39 7.27
CA THR A 1047 3.45 -76.49 5.82
C THR A 1047 3.57 -77.93 5.32
N ASP A 1048 2.51 -78.48 4.73
CA ASP A 1048 2.53 -79.79 4.07
C ASP A 1048 2.57 -79.63 2.55
N LEU A 1049 3.71 -79.95 1.93
CA LEU A 1049 3.90 -79.97 0.46
C LEU A 1049 4.16 -81.40 -0.05
N SER A 1050 3.71 -82.43 0.69
CA SER A 1050 3.96 -83.83 0.38
C SER A 1050 3.32 -84.33 -0.92
N GLY A 1051 2.24 -83.68 -1.37
CA GLY A 1051 1.59 -83.97 -2.65
C GLY A 1051 2.35 -83.52 -3.89
N LEU A 1052 3.41 -82.72 -3.76
CA LEU A 1052 4.12 -82.10 -4.88
C LEU A 1052 4.92 -83.15 -5.67
N GLN A 1053 4.55 -83.35 -6.93
CA GLN A 1053 5.13 -84.33 -7.86
C GLN A 1053 6.02 -83.70 -8.94
N THR A 1054 5.79 -82.42 -9.27
CA THR A 1054 6.66 -81.65 -10.18
C THR A 1054 6.93 -80.24 -9.66
N ILE A 1055 8.21 -79.86 -9.68
CA ILE A 1055 8.65 -78.48 -9.47
C ILE A 1055 9.67 -78.10 -10.55
N THR A 1056 9.31 -77.13 -11.40
CA THR A 1056 10.08 -76.81 -12.62
C THR A 1056 10.18 -75.31 -12.85
N GLY A 1057 11.40 -74.78 -12.95
CA GLY A 1057 11.63 -73.35 -13.16
C GLY A 1057 11.27 -72.47 -11.98
N SER A 1058 11.04 -73.04 -10.79
CA SER A 1058 10.57 -72.33 -9.61
C SER A 1058 11.68 -72.09 -8.58
N ASN A 1059 11.63 -70.94 -7.91
CA ASN A 1059 12.48 -70.64 -6.75
C ASN A 1059 11.85 -71.17 -5.46
N VAL A 1060 12.68 -71.58 -4.50
CA VAL A 1060 12.25 -71.98 -3.15
C VAL A 1060 13.10 -71.25 -2.11
N LEU A 1061 12.46 -70.59 -1.16
CA LEU A 1061 13.08 -70.01 0.03
C LEU A 1061 12.33 -70.49 1.28
N VAL A 1062 13.03 -71.10 2.21
CA VAL A 1062 12.49 -71.44 3.54
C VAL A 1062 13.16 -70.56 4.58
N ARG A 1063 12.38 -69.92 5.46
CA ARG A 1063 12.86 -69.02 6.51
C ARG A 1063 12.24 -69.39 7.85
N GLY A 1064 13.00 -69.21 8.93
CA GLY A 1064 12.48 -69.21 10.30
C GLY A 1064 12.88 -70.43 11.11
N ALA A 1065 13.22 -70.20 12.38
CA ALA A 1065 13.70 -71.24 13.27
C ALA A 1065 12.60 -72.25 13.59
N GLY A 1066 12.85 -73.52 13.29
CA GLY A 1066 11.88 -74.61 13.46
C GLY A 1066 10.97 -74.86 12.26
N VAL A 1067 11.11 -74.10 11.17
CA VAL A 1067 10.42 -74.37 9.90
C VAL A 1067 11.18 -75.47 9.15
N VAL A 1068 10.50 -76.58 8.85
CA VAL A 1068 11.05 -77.72 8.09
C VAL A 1068 10.13 -78.00 6.90
N VAL A 1069 10.67 -77.90 5.69
CA VAL A 1069 9.94 -78.18 4.44
C VAL A 1069 10.62 -79.32 3.72
N SER A 1070 9.85 -80.31 3.25
CA SER A 1070 10.36 -81.41 2.44
C SER A 1070 9.50 -81.66 1.20
N PHE A 1071 10.12 -82.22 0.17
CA PHE A 1071 9.46 -82.54 -1.11
C PHE A 1071 9.52 -84.05 -1.40
N PRO A 1072 8.80 -84.91 -0.65
CA PRO A 1072 8.92 -86.36 -0.76
C PRO A 1072 8.46 -86.93 -2.10
N GLY A 1073 7.58 -86.24 -2.82
CA GLY A 1073 7.15 -86.60 -4.18
C GLY A 1073 8.10 -86.17 -5.31
N ILE A 1074 9.12 -85.34 -5.01
CA ILE A 1074 10.05 -84.80 -6.01
C ILE A 1074 11.33 -85.63 -6.05
N THR A 1075 11.56 -86.36 -7.15
CA THR A 1075 12.81 -87.11 -7.39
C THR A 1075 13.81 -86.39 -8.28
N GLN A 1076 13.40 -85.30 -8.93
CA GLN A 1076 14.20 -84.49 -9.86
C GLN A 1076 13.74 -83.03 -9.80
N TYR A 1077 14.68 -82.09 -9.66
CA TYR A 1077 14.39 -80.65 -9.81
C TYR A 1077 14.92 -80.17 -11.16
N ASP A 1078 14.09 -79.44 -11.89
CA ASP A 1078 14.40 -78.82 -13.17
C ASP A 1078 14.39 -77.30 -13.01
N ALA A 1079 15.51 -76.64 -13.29
CA ALA A 1079 15.67 -75.19 -13.16
C ALA A 1079 14.95 -74.39 -14.28
N GLY A 1080 14.35 -75.05 -15.26
CA GLY A 1080 13.66 -74.44 -16.39
C GLY A 1080 14.60 -73.76 -17.38
N ILE A 1081 14.14 -72.69 -18.03
CA ILE A 1081 14.87 -72.03 -19.13
C ILE A 1081 15.00 -70.50 -18.98
N TYR A 1082 14.59 -69.92 -17.84
CA TYR A 1082 14.50 -68.47 -17.64
C TYR A 1082 14.99 -68.04 -16.25
N TYR A 1083 15.89 -67.05 -16.21
CA TYR A 1083 16.48 -66.46 -15.00
C TYR A 1083 17.28 -67.43 -14.13
N ASP A 1084 18.14 -66.90 -13.27
CA ASP A 1084 18.79 -67.70 -12.23
C ASP A 1084 17.74 -68.30 -11.29
N LYS A 1085 18.03 -69.49 -10.76
CA LYS A 1085 17.19 -70.20 -9.80
C LYS A 1085 17.84 -70.25 -8.44
N TYR A 1086 17.04 -70.40 -7.39
CA TYR A 1086 17.57 -70.66 -6.06
C TYR A 1086 16.69 -71.61 -5.23
N LEU A 1087 17.37 -72.44 -4.45
CA LEU A 1087 16.84 -73.32 -3.41
C LEU A 1087 17.56 -72.96 -2.10
N GLU A 1088 16.91 -72.18 -1.24
CA GLU A 1088 17.55 -71.56 -0.08
C GLU A 1088 16.84 -71.88 1.24
N ALA A 1089 17.64 -72.05 2.29
CA ALA A 1089 17.17 -72.14 3.68
C ALA A 1089 17.90 -71.10 4.55
N VAL A 1090 17.15 -70.29 5.29
CA VAL A 1090 17.68 -69.17 6.08
C VAL A 1090 17.10 -69.14 7.50
N ASP A 1091 17.79 -68.44 8.40
CA ASP A 1091 17.35 -68.11 9.75
C ASP A 1091 16.90 -69.32 10.61
N GLY A 1092 17.65 -70.43 10.51
CA GLY A 1092 17.38 -71.66 11.27
C GLY A 1092 16.38 -72.64 10.65
N ALA A 1093 15.89 -72.36 9.45
CA ALA A 1093 15.00 -73.26 8.72
C ALA A 1093 15.73 -74.46 8.09
N VAL A 1094 14.99 -75.52 7.77
CA VAL A 1094 15.49 -76.71 7.04
C VAL A 1094 14.69 -76.92 5.76
N LEU A 1095 15.38 -76.91 4.62
CA LEU A 1095 14.85 -77.36 3.33
C LEU A 1095 15.40 -78.77 3.05
N ASP A 1096 14.56 -79.78 3.28
CA ASP A 1096 14.91 -81.19 3.12
C ASP A 1096 14.55 -81.71 1.71
N LEU A 1097 15.58 -81.81 0.88
CA LEU A 1097 15.52 -82.29 -0.49
C LEU A 1097 16.06 -83.73 -0.60
N SER A 1098 16.01 -84.53 0.47
CA SER A 1098 16.56 -85.90 0.54
C SER A 1098 16.04 -86.87 -0.54
N HIS A 1099 14.89 -86.56 -1.15
CA HIS A 1099 14.28 -87.37 -2.20
C HIS A 1099 14.76 -87.00 -3.61
N ILE A 1100 15.41 -85.85 -3.80
CA ILE A 1100 15.90 -85.37 -5.09
C ILE A 1100 17.18 -86.12 -5.46
N THR A 1101 17.10 -86.92 -6.52
CA THR A 1101 18.21 -87.75 -7.01
C THR A 1101 18.94 -87.15 -8.21
N SER A 1102 18.33 -86.16 -8.89
CA SER A 1102 18.91 -85.47 -10.04
C SER A 1102 18.56 -83.97 -10.05
N LEU A 1103 19.51 -83.14 -10.48
CA LEU A 1103 19.31 -81.71 -10.78
C LEU A 1103 19.55 -81.45 -12.27
N ILE A 1104 18.54 -80.89 -12.95
CA ILE A 1104 18.67 -80.35 -14.31
C ILE A 1104 18.81 -78.83 -14.22
N PRO A 1105 19.95 -78.24 -14.60
CA PRO A 1105 20.13 -76.80 -14.62
C PRO A 1105 19.51 -76.11 -15.84
N SER A 1106 19.54 -74.78 -15.82
CA SER A 1106 18.95 -73.96 -16.87
C SER A 1106 19.71 -74.06 -18.20
N ALA A 1107 18.98 -74.36 -19.27
CA ALA A 1107 19.54 -74.55 -20.61
C ALA A 1107 20.08 -73.26 -21.28
N THR A 1108 19.92 -72.09 -20.65
CA THR A 1108 20.12 -70.76 -21.28
C THR A 1108 21.24 -69.92 -20.66
N GLY A 1109 22.13 -70.53 -19.86
CA GLY A 1109 23.28 -69.84 -19.25
C GLY A 1109 22.98 -69.15 -17.91
N HIS A 1110 21.85 -69.48 -17.29
CA HIS A 1110 21.49 -69.07 -15.94
C HIS A 1110 21.99 -70.08 -14.89
N SER A 1111 22.30 -69.58 -13.69
CA SER A 1111 22.83 -70.39 -12.58
C SER A 1111 21.72 -70.93 -11.68
N THR A 1112 21.91 -72.12 -11.10
CA THR A 1112 20.97 -72.72 -10.12
C THR A 1112 21.61 -72.78 -8.74
N TYR A 1113 21.30 -71.82 -7.88
CA TYR A 1113 21.93 -71.69 -6.58
C TYR A 1113 21.30 -72.56 -5.50
N ILE A 1114 22.12 -73.26 -4.72
CA ILE A 1114 21.67 -73.99 -3.53
C ILE A 1114 22.41 -73.39 -2.34
N ARG A 1115 21.68 -72.71 -1.43
CA ARG A 1115 22.32 -71.87 -0.40
C ARG A 1115 21.70 -72.04 0.98
N ALA A 1116 22.55 -71.95 2.00
CA ALA A 1116 22.16 -71.97 3.40
C ALA A 1116 22.77 -70.75 4.10
N TYR A 1117 21.94 -69.94 4.76
CA TYR A 1117 22.36 -68.70 5.44
C TYR A 1117 21.83 -68.66 6.88
N SER A 1118 22.46 -67.86 7.75
CA SER A 1118 21.98 -67.58 9.12
C SER A 1118 21.57 -68.81 9.95
N GLY A 1119 22.29 -69.93 9.80
CA GLY A 1119 22.00 -71.18 10.52
C GLY A 1119 20.88 -72.04 9.92
N GLY A 1120 20.36 -71.69 8.74
CA GLY A 1120 19.51 -72.59 7.95
C GLY A 1120 20.29 -73.77 7.36
N HIS A 1121 19.58 -74.79 6.89
CA HIS A 1121 20.12 -76.03 6.34
C HIS A 1121 19.39 -76.43 5.05
N VAL A 1122 20.13 -76.78 3.99
CA VAL A 1122 19.58 -77.46 2.81
C VAL A 1122 20.16 -78.88 2.77
N LEU A 1123 19.30 -79.91 2.75
CA LEU A 1123 19.71 -81.32 2.83
C LEU A 1123 19.50 -82.01 1.48
N LEU A 1124 20.56 -82.55 0.88
CA LEU A 1124 20.53 -83.25 -0.42
C LEU A 1124 21.20 -84.66 -0.39
N PRO A 1125 20.99 -85.51 0.64
CA PRO A 1125 21.66 -86.81 0.73
C PRO A 1125 21.28 -87.81 -0.36
N GLY A 1126 20.16 -87.63 -1.05
CA GLY A 1126 19.72 -88.47 -2.16
C GLY A 1126 20.32 -88.12 -3.52
N LEU A 1127 21.05 -87.01 -3.64
CA LEU A 1127 21.51 -86.49 -4.93
C LEU A 1127 22.60 -87.36 -5.55
N THR A 1128 22.34 -87.91 -6.74
CA THR A 1128 23.25 -88.83 -7.45
C THR A 1128 23.76 -88.31 -8.80
N SER A 1129 23.09 -87.31 -9.38
CA SER A 1129 23.49 -86.70 -10.66
C SER A 1129 23.18 -85.21 -10.71
N ILE A 1130 24.04 -84.46 -11.40
CA ILE A 1130 23.81 -83.06 -11.78
C ILE A 1130 24.14 -83.01 -13.27
N ASP A 1131 23.19 -82.61 -14.12
CA ASP A 1131 23.47 -82.49 -15.55
C ASP A 1131 24.38 -81.29 -15.82
N HIS A 1132 25.29 -81.41 -16.80
CA HIS A 1132 26.46 -80.53 -16.90
C HIS A 1132 26.16 -79.20 -17.61
N ASN A 1133 25.64 -78.20 -16.88
CA ASN A 1133 25.79 -76.75 -17.17
C ASN A 1133 25.33 -75.87 -15.97
N SER A 1134 26.24 -75.30 -15.17
CA SER A 1134 25.93 -74.26 -14.15
C SER A 1134 24.80 -74.53 -13.12
N VAL A 1135 25.02 -75.52 -12.25
CA VAL A 1135 24.53 -75.53 -10.84
C VAL A 1135 25.67 -75.08 -9.94
#